data_AF-A0A973JDH6-F1
#
_entry.id   AF-A0A973JDH6-F1
#
_cell.length_a   1.000
_cell.length_b   1.000
_cell.length_c   1.000
_cell.angle_alpha   90.00
_cell.angle_beta   90.00
_cell.angle_gamma   90.00
#
_symmetry.space_group_name_H-M   'P 1'
#
loop_
_entity.id
_entity.type
_entity.pdbx_description
1 polymer ?
#
loop_
_entity_poly.entity_id
_entity_poly.type
_entity_poly.pdbx_seq_one_letter_code
_entity_poly.pdbx_strand_id
1 'polypeptide(L)'
;EQLDVLYQWEIAPFFKNGGRDPGDARYRCTPERADDVRQVGFIICEKICRKIQEADYIVADLSFDNPNVFYELGLAAALRKEIVPICAGDLLQPRQSRLLSELGIPKLLPYPRFDMLEERINDYVWRPGTTYADFEQMSGDHIAILQDIRHTILGSSCYGDKYDFGALCRTAVGTAAAEIFSESNMKQKPELRLYDKVRIEAIKVPKCVCPSGSPYGSVIEACKSSACVLVDVTVEEAAANFFWLGYIHGIGGNAIPVNSYSRDTDKGERPAPFDIRALWHVAFRDDHPKDLLTSLQQILEHIYIRKARNLNREAFWKDILKDNRVSIFLGSLYLEGLGRNTIGDWDYRTAAEITNYLSTSKETMKVTLESPLPKREGSLDVGYIKWLKNQLRDNTIIVASADVNDLTEVALCNVLGLEPFTPILATNKKFKGYIAHKKYSTKAEQLFPETAFYVREKGDEDSRGFIIQEGAALRKELMEKHAYPKGGEMSGVRRLLGQLVVAKNPFTKGKWIVIVSGISGPATLGIAQMLTGCMYKEFTINNLGKGDDAVRNQIEEPVSRYSTIVREGSPLPLTDVGRIPYEALSEHMLTNILKTAELSQGEVNALIAVDVYYPPKSDSTYSNDERKIIGWEFVDITDFLGKPWANPNDLGCRFGDNEIQEKRDSDRLVQ
;
A
#
# COMPACT_ATOMS: atom_id res chain seq x y z
N GLU A 1 42.11 11.30 -14.05
CA GLU A 1 43.36 10.59 -14.43
C GLU A 1 43.58 9.30 -13.64
N GLN A 2 43.93 9.32 -12.35
CA GLN A 2 44.17 8.06 -11.60
C GLN A 2 42.93 7.14 -11.53
N LEU A 3 41.73 7.71 -11.34
CA LEU A 3 40.48 6.95 -11.36
C LEU A 3 40.15 6.36 -12.74
N ASP A 4 40.47 7.09 -13.82
CA ASP A 4 40.23 6.61 -15.20
C ASP A 4 41.16 5.45 -15.54
N VAL A 5 42.44 5.57 -15.19
CA VAL A 5 43.41 4.49 -15.30
C VAL A 5 42.95 3.30 -14.47
N LEU A 6 42.51 3.54 -13.23
CA LEU A 6 41.98 2.48 -12.39
C LEU A 6 40.79 1.75 -13.05
N TYR A 7 39.82 2.50 -13.54
CA TYR A 7 38.65 1.94 -14.21
C TYR A 7 39.04 1.09 -15.42
N GLN A 8 39.87 1.64 -16.31
CA GLN A 8 40.23 0.99 -17.58
C GLN A 8 41.10 -0.26 -17.40
N TRP A 9 42.00 -0.25 -16.41
CA TRP A 9 43.04 -1.28 -16.28
C TRP A 9 42.74 -2.34 -15.23
N GLU A 10 41.89 -2.05 -14.23
CA GLU A 10 41.62 -2.97 -13.12
C GLU A 10 40.12 -3.28 -13.01
N ILE A 11 39.26 -2.27 -12.76
CA ILE A 11 37.84 -2.49 -12.44
C ILE A 11 37.09 -3.10 -13.62
N ALA A 12 37.15 -2.47 -14.79
CA ALA A 12 36.41 -2.94 -15.96
C ALA A 12 36.90 -4.33 -16.42
N PRO A 13 38.21 -4.60 -16.53
CA PRO A 13 38.71 -5.95 -16.83
C PRO A 13 38.28 -7.01 -15.80
N PHE A 14 38.31 -6.71 -14.49
CA PHE A 14 37.90 -7.64 -13.44
C PHE A 14 36.45 -8.10 -13.61
N PHE A 15 35.51 -7.15 -13.69
CA PHE A 15 34.09 -7.48 -13.87
C PHE A 15 33.81 -8.11 -15.23
N LYS A 16 34.51 -7.71 -16.29
CA LYS A 16 34.33 -8.31 -17.63
C LYS A 16 34.78 -9.77 -17.69
N ASN A 17 35.88 -10.10 -17.02
CA ASN A 17 36.41 -11.47 -16.97
C ASN A 17 35.63 -12.35 -15.99
N GLY A 18 34.95 -11.73 -15.01
CA GLY A 18 34.16 -12.39 -13.96
C GLY A 18 34.95 -12.72 -12.70
N GLY A 19 36.14 -12.14 -12.57
CA GLY A 19 37.13 -12.46 -11.55
C GLY A 19 38.55 -12.18 -12.06
N ARG A 20 39.57 -12.60 -11.30
CA ARG A 20 40.98 -12.54 -11.74
C ARG A 20 41.29 -13.68 -12.70
N ASP A 21 40.69 -14.84 -12.46
CA ASP A 21 40.84 -16.02 -13.29
C ASP A 21 39.79 -16.03 -14.43
N PRO A 22 40.17 -16.24 -15.70
CA PRO A 22 39.27 -16.24 -16.88
C PRO A 22 38.12 -17.28 -16.90
N GLY A 23 37.84 -17.96 -15.80
CA GLY A 23 36.78 -18.96 -15.65
C GLY A 23 35.82 -18.70 -14.48
N ASP A 24 36.11 -17.75 -13.58
CA ASP A 24 35.15 -17.36 -12.56
C ASP A 24 34.04 -16.55 -13.24
N ALA A 25 32.79 -16.99 -13.07
CA ALA A 25 31.62 -16.32 -13.63
C ALA A 25 30.91 -15.46 -12.57
N ARG A 26 31.37 -15.48 -11.32
CA ARG A 26 30.68 -14.88 -10.19
C ARG A 26 30.49 -13.37 -10.32
N TYR A 27 31.50 -12.65 -10.82
CA TYR A 27 31.44 -11.19 -10.99
C TYR A 27 31.22 -10.75 -12.43
N ARG A 28 30.80 -11.66 -13.32
CA ARG A 28 30.77 -11.38 -14.75
C ARG A 28 29.67 -10.38 -15.08
N CYS A 29 30.05 -9.13 -15.30
CA CYS A 29 29.15 -8.02 -15.61
C CYS A 29 29.71 -7.19 -16.78
N THR A 30 28.85 -6.37 -17.40
CA THR A 30 29.28 -5.37 -18.37
C THR A 30 29.50 -4.04 -17.64
N PRO A 31 30.75 -3.59 -17.43
CA PRO A 31 31.02 -2.35 -16.72
C PRO A 31 30.61 -1.14 -17.56
N GLU A 32 29.89 -0.20 -16.95
CA GLU A 32 29.50 1.08 -17.53
C GLU A 32 29.77 2.20 -16.52
N ARG A 33 30.29 3.35 -16.97
CA ARG A 33 30.47 4.53 -16.12
C ARG A 33 29.28 5.48 -16.21
N ALA A 34 28.89 6.06 -15.08
CA ALA A 34 27.76 7.00 -15.02
C ALA A 34 28.00 8.30 -15.82
N ASP A 35 29.25 8.77 -15.93
CA ASP A 35 29.60 9.98 -16.69
C ASP A 35 29.60 9.77 -18.22
N ASP A 36 29.86 8.54 -18.69
CA ASP A 36 29.79 8.19 -20.12
C ASP A 36 28.35 8.15 -20.66
N VAL A 37 27.35 8.09 -19.78
CA VAL A 37 25.92 8.01 -20.13
C VAL A 37 25.31 9.40 -20.40
N ARG A 38 26.07 10.48 -20.19
CA ARG A 38 25.60 11.87 -20.36
C ARG A 38 25.50 12.29 -21.83
N GLN A 39 24.29 12.31 -22.39
CA GLN A 39 23.95 13.04 -23.61
C GLN A 39 23.17 14.31 -23.29
N VAL A 40 23.49 15.41 -23.97
CA VAL A 40 22.88 16.74 -23.76
C VAL A 40 21.39 16.70 -24.11
N GLY A 41 20.52 17.14 -23.19
CA GLY A 41 19.09 17.40 -23.45
C GLY A 41 18.07 16.40 -22.88
N PHE A 42 18.46 15.45 -22.02
CA PHE A 42 17.54 14.41 -21.51
C PHE A 42 17.60 14.22 -19.99
N ILE A 43 16.45 13.85 -19.41
CA ILE A 43 16.21 13.63 -17.98
C ILE A 43 17.12 12.50 -17.46
N ILE A 44 18.07 12.86 -16.59
CA ILE A 44 19.12 11.99 -16.05
C ILE A 44 18.56 10.86 -15.16
N CYS A 45 17.43 11.08 -14.47
CA CYS A 45 16.81 10.07 -13.61
C CYS A 45 16.37 8.80 -14.35
N GLU A 46 15.98 8.88 -15.63
CA GLU A 46 15.49 7.68 -16.35
C GLU A 46 16.64 6.77 -16.81
N LYS A 47 17.86 7.31 -16.98
CA LYS A 47 19.03 6.50 -17.35
C LYS A 47 19.88 6.11 -16.15
N ILE A 48 20.23 7.03 -15.25
CA ILE A 48 21.07 6.67 -14.10
C ILE A 48 20.30 5.81 -13.09
N CYS A 49 19.08 6.20 -12.69
CA CYS A 49 18.31 5.38 -11.74
C CYS A 49 17.97 4.01 -12.32
N ARG A 50 17.58 3.94 -13.60
CA ARG A 50 17.35 2.66 -14.28
C ARG A 50 18.62 1.81 -14.33
N LYS A 51 19.77 2.40 -14.66
CA LYS A 51 21.05 1.67 -14.66
C LYS A 51 21.44 1.18 -13.26
N ILE A 52 21.20 1.98 -12.22
CA ILE A 52 21.37 1.54 -10.83
C ILE A 52 20.43 0.38 -10.51
N GLN A 53 19.15 0.47 -10.92
CA GLN A 53 18.15 -0.59 -10.74
C GLN A 53 18.49 -1.88 -11.50
N GLU A 54 19.09 -1.78 -12.69
CA GLU A 54 19.47 -2.92 -13.53
C GLU A 54 20.83 -3.52 -13.13
N ALA A 55 21.71 -2.75 -12.49
CA ALA A 55 23.06 -3.20 -12.16
C ALA A 55 23.05 -4.30 -11.09
N ASP A 56 23.94 -5.29 -11.26
CA ASP A 56 24.25 -6.30 -10.25
C ASP A 56 25.12 -5.72 -9.13
N TYR A 57 26.10 -4.90 -9.51
CA TYR A 57 27.08 -4.27 -8.63
C TYR A 57 27.16 -2.77 -8.88
N ILE A 58 27.36 -2.01 -7.82
CA ILE A 58 27.65 -0.57 -7.88
C ILE A 58 29.05 -0.34 -7.32
N VAL A 59 29.94 0.26 -8.11
CA VAL A 59 31.26 0.69 -7.62
C VAL A 59 31.22 2.21 -7.44
N ALA A 60 31.47 2.69 -6.23
CA ALA A 60 31.35 4.11 -5.88
C ALA A 60 32.66 4.66 -5.31
N ASP A 61 33.22 5.69 -5.95
CA ASP A 61 34.41 6.39 -5.45
C ASP A 61 34.04 7.45 -4.40
N LEU A 62 34.46 7.22 -3.16
CA LEU A 62 34.15 8.05 -2.00
C LEU A 62 35.36 8.85 -1.49
N SER A 63 36.39 8.98 -2.34
CA SER A 63 37.60 9.78 -2.05
C SER A 63 37.28 11.25 -1.79
N PHE A 64 36.26 11.79 -2.46
CA PHE A 64 35.81 13.17 -2.35
C PHE A 64 34.32 13.27 -2.04
N ASP A 65 33.92 14.38 -1.45
CA ASP A 65 32.53 14.67 -1.09
C ASP A 65 31.76 15.17 -2.31
N ASN A 66 31.63 14.32 -3.33
CA ASN A 66 30.86 14.63 -4.52
C ASN A 66 29.36 14.42 -4.25
N PRO A 67 28.53 15.48 -4.20
CA PRO A 67 27.11 15.36 -3.88
C PRO A 67 26.34 14.41 -4.81
N ASN A 68 26.73 14.37 -6.09
CA ASN A 68 26.12 13.50 -7.10
C ASN A 68 26.33 12.03 -6.78
N VAL A 69 27.59 11.67 -6.46
CA VAL A 69 27.97 10.29 -6.14
C VAL A 69 27.27 9.82 -4.86
N PHE A 70 27.19 10.68 -3.84
CA PHE A 70 26.54 10.33 -2.59
C PHE A 70 25.03 10.14 -2.77
N TYR A 71 24.37 10.98 -3.57
CA TYR A 71 22.96 10.76 -3.94
C TYR A 71 22.74 9.41 -4.62
N GLU A 72 23.53 9.09 -5.64
CA GLU A 72 23.46 7.81 -6.37
C GLU A 72 23.74 6.62 -5.45
N LEU A 73 24.71 6.76 -4.52
CA LEU A 73 25.04 5.78 -3.49
C LEU A 73 23.87 5.56 -2.53
N GLY A 74 23.19 6.62 -2.12
CA GLY A 74 21.98 6.56 -1.29
C GLY A 74 20.86 5.80 -1.97
N LEU A 75 20.61 6.12 -3.23
CA LEU A 75 19.62 5.42 -4.06
C LEU A 75 19.97 3.93 -4.21
N ALA A 76 21.22 3.60 -4.50
CA ALA A 76 21.70 2.22 -4.57
C ALA A 76 21.52 1.47 -3.24
N ALA A 77 21.79 2.15 -2.11
CA ALA A 77 21.62 1.57 -0.79
C ALA A 77 20.14 1.31 -0.45
N ALA A 78 19.24 2.22 -0.81
CA ALA A 78 17.80 2.02 -0.67
C ALA A 78 17.27 0.86 -1.52
N LEU A 79 17.80 0.72 -2.74
CA LEU A 79 17.51 -0.40 -3.65
C LEU A 79 18.26 -1.69 -3.28
N ARG A 80 19.04 -1.68 -2.19
CA ARG A 80 19.79 -2.83 -1.64
C ARG A 80 20.75 -3.47 -2.62
N LYS A 81 21.41 -2.65 -3.43
CA LYS A 81 22.43 -3.12 -4.37
C LYS A 81 23.68 -3.60 -3.62
N GLU A 82 24.43 -4.51 -4.24
CA GLU A 82 25.77 -4.86 -3.77
C GLU A 82 26.72 -3.72 -4.14
N ILE A 83 27.22 -3.00 -3.14
CA ILE A 83 28.02 -1.79 -3.35
C ILE A 83 29.48 -2.07 -2.99
N VAL A 84 30.40 -1.70 -3.86
CA VAL A 84 31.85 -1.72 -3.61
C VAL A 84 32.32 -0.27 -3.44
N PRO A 85 32.38 0.26 -2.21
CA PRO A 85 32.88 1.60 -1.97
C PRO A 85 34.41 1.62 -2.06
N ILE A 86 34.95 2.45 -2.94
CA ILE A 86 36.40 2.60 -3.14
C ILE A 86 36.87 3.98 -2.65
N CYS A 87 38.16 4.08 -2.29
CA CYS A 87 38.75 5.32 -1.79
C CYS A 87 40.24 5.39 -2.12
N ALA A 88 40.77 6.59 -2.36
CA ALA A 88 42.21 6.80 -2.51
C ALA A 88 42.94 6.40 -1.21
N GLY A 89 44.00 5.60 -1.33
CA GLY A 89 44.65 4.97 -0.19
C GLY A 89 45.24 5.96 0.84
N ASP A 90 45.63 7.15 0.40
CA ASP A 90 46.11 8.26 1.23
C ASP A 90 44.99 8.94 2.04
N LEU A 91 43.73 8.83 1.60
CA LEU A 91 42.54 9.38 2.26
C LEU A 91 41.77 8.34 3.10
N LEU A 92 42.18 7.06 3.07
CA LEU A 92 41.42 5.95 3.62
C LEU A 92 41.03 6.14 5.09
N GLN A 93 42.01 6.42 5.96
CA GLN A 93 41.79 6.51 7.41
C GLN A 93 40.81 7.64 7.82
N PRO A 94 41.01 8.90 7.40
CA PRO A 94 40.07 9.96 7.75
C PRO A 94 38.67 9.75 7.12
N ARG A 95 38.60 9.14 5.93
CA ARG A 95 37.31 8.85 5.25
C ARG A 95 36.54 7.71 5.90
N GLN A 96 37.22 6.61 6.26
CA GLN A 96 36.58 5.40 6.78
C GLN A 96 35.78 5.67 8.06
N SER A 97 36.38 6.35 9.03
CA SER A 97 35.73 6.63 10.32
C SER A 97 34.50 7.50 10.15
N ARG A 98 34.59 8.53 9.30
CA ARG A 98 33.48 9.47 9.03
C ARG A 98 32.31 8.79 8.31
N LEU A 99 32.58 8.02 7.26
CA LEU A 99 31.54 7.34 6.48
C LEU A 99 30.89 6.19 7.25
N LEU A 100 31.63 5.53 8.15
CA LEU A 100 31.04 4.56 9.08
C LEU A 100 30.05 5.25 10.03
N SER A 101 30.43 6.39 10.63
CA SER A 101 29.54 7.10 11.57
C SER A 101 28.33 7.72 10.88
N GLU A 102 28.51 8.34 9.72
CA GLU A 102 27.43 9.11 9.07
C GLU A 102 26.49 8.23 8.24
N LEU A 103 27.03 7.20 7.58
CA LEU A 103 26.33 6.43 6.55
C LEU A 103 26.33 4.92 6.81
N GLY A 104 26.98 4.45 7.89
CA GLY A 104 27.07 3.03 8.20
C GLY A 104 27.93 2.22 7.23
N ILE A 105 28.83 2.86 6.47
CA ILE A 105 29.69 2.17 5.50
C ILE A 105 30.84 1.49 6.25
N PRO A 106 30.90 0.14 6.29
CA PRO A 106 31.79 -0.58 7.20
C PRO A 106 33.26 -0.54 6.78
N LYS A 107 33.53 -0.61 5.47
CA LYS A 107 34.88 -0.69 4.90
C LYS A 107 34.94 -0.02 3.54
N LEU A 108 36.06 0.62 3.23
CA LEU A 108 36.39 1.20 1.93
C LEU A 108 37.57 0.45 1.32
N LEU A 109 37.49 0.10 0.04
CA LEU A 109 38.55 -0.57 -0.70
C LEU A 109 39.57 0.47 -1.21
N PRO A 110 40.83 0.47 -0.71
CA PRO A 110 41.80 1.48 -1.11
C PRO A 110 42.42 1.23 -2.49
N TYR A 111 42.57 2.28 -3.29
CA TYR A 111 43.31 2.28 -4.57
C TYR A 111 44.60 3.13 -4.51
N PRO A 112 45.62 2.93 -5.40
CA PRO A 112 45.68 2.10 -6.61
C PRO A 112 46.15 0.64 -6.43
N ARG A 113 46.38 0.15 -5.20
CA ARG A 113 46.94 -1.19 -4.98
C ARG A 113 45.85 -2.28 -5.00
N PHE A 114 45.66 -2.89 -6.17
CA PHE A 114 44.69 -3.96 -6.47
C PHE A 114 45.32 -5.33 -6.74
N ASP A 115 46.57 -5.52 -6.32
CA ASP A 115 47.33 -6.75 -6.48
C ASP A 115 46.63 -8.04 -6.00
N MET A 116 45.55 -7.94 -5.22
CA MET A 116 44.66 -9.03 -4.79
C MET A 116 43.15 -8.67 -4.83
N LEU A 117 42.64 -8.08 -5.92
CA LEU A 117 41.25 -7.59 -6.01
C LEU A 117 40.17 -8.66 -5.74
N GLU A 118 40.34 -9.90 -6.20
CA GLU A 118 39.32 -10.96 -6.11
C GLU A 118 39.06 -11.47 -4.68
N GLU A 119 40.13 -11.76 -3.93
CA GLU A 119 40.02 -12.16 -2.51
C GLU A 119 39.48 -11.01 -1.67
N ARG A 120 39.85 -9.77 -2.00
CA ARG A 120 39.52 -8.58 -1.23
C ARG A 120 38.10 -8.10 -1.49
N ILE A 121 37.62 -8.07 -2.73
CA ILE A 121 36.37 -7.36 -3.06
C ILE A 121 35.18 -7.82 -2.21
N ASN A 122 35.07 -9.14 -1.95
CA ASN A 122 34.04 -9.71 -1.08
C ASN A 122 34.01 -9.11 0.32
N ASP A 123 35.19 -8.83 0.90
CA ASP A 123 35.32 -8.25 2.23
C ASP A 123 34.90 -6.78 2.28
N TYR A 124 34.81 -6.13 1.12
CA TYR A 124 34.43 -4.73 0.96
C TYR A 124 33.04 -4.55 0.35
N VAL A 125 32.38 -5.60 -0.14
CA VAL A 125 30.98 -5.49 -0.62
C VAL A 125 30.09 -5.10 0.56
N TRP A 126 29.62 -3.86 0.52
CA TRP A 126 28.61 -3.35 1.42
C TRP A 126 27.23 -3.81 0.95
N ARG A 127 26.51 -4.49 1.85
CA ARG A 127 25.15 -4.98 1.66
C ARG A 127 24.22 -4.27 2.64
N PRO A 128 23.66 -3.10 2.26
CA PRO A 128 22.72 -2.40 3.11
C PRO A 128 21.42 -3.22 3.23
N GLY A 129 21.25 -3.91 4.36
CA GLY A 129 20.13 -4.82 4.63
C GLY A 129 20.42 -6.27 4.24
N THR A 130 19.52 -7.20 4.62
CA THR A 130 19.77 -8.65 4.45
C THR A 130 19.02 -9.31 3.30
N THR A 131 17.84 -8.81 2.87
CA THR A 131 17.11 -9.36 1.71
C THR A 131 16.28 -8.30 0.95
N TYR A 132 15.98 -8.45 -0.34
CA TYR A 132 15.04 -7.54 -1.04
C TYR A 132 13.61 -7.58 -0.44
N ALA A 133 13.27 -8.67 0.24
CA ALA A 133 11.98 -8.89 0.89
C ALA A 133 11.74 -8.00 2.13
N ASP A 134 12.74 -7.28 2.65
CA ASP A 134 12.52 -6.29 3.71
C ASP A 134 12.43 -4.86 3.17
N PHE A 135 12.33 -4.65 1.85
CA PHE A 135 12.13 -3.30 1.28
C PHE A 135 10.85 -2.70 1.88
N GLU A 136 11.01 -1.55 2.51
CA GLU A 136 9.98 -0.84 3.24
C GLU A 136 9.95 0.58 2.70
N GLN A 137 8.82 0.95 2.11
CA GLN A 137 8.55 2.33 1.72
C GLN A 137 8.28 3.19 2.95
N MET A 138 8.45 4.50 2.81
CA MET A 138 8.03 5.44 3.84
C MET A 138 6.53 5.33 4.09
N SER A 139 6.12 5.13 5.34
CA SER A 139 4.71 4.88 5.67
C SER A 139 4.19 5.67 6.87
N GLY A 140 5.05 6.44 7.56
CA GLY A 140 4.64 7.15 8.76
C GLY A 140 3.95 8.49 8.48
N ASP A 141 3.56 9.16 9.57
CA ASP A 141 2.84 10.44 9.54
C ASP A 141 3.71 11.63 9.96
N HIS A 142 4.85 11.40 10.63
CA HIS A 142 5.67 12.48 11.19
C HIS A 142 6.59 13.14 10.16
N ILE A 143 7.20 14.26 10.55
CA ILE A 143 8.28 14.89 9.79
C ILE A 143 9.61 14.68 10.50
N ALA A 144 10.57 14.09 9.80
CA ALA A 144 11.96 14.07 10.26
C ALA A 144 12.71 15.26 9.67
N ILE A 145 13.65 15.81 10.45
CA ILE A 145 14.59 16.84 10.00
C ILE A 145 15.99 16.25 10.15
N LEU A 146 16.62 15.94 9.03
CA LEU A 146 18.02 15.54 8.99
C LEU A 146 18.87 16.80 8.98
N GLN A 147 19.57 17.02 10.10
CA GLN A 147 20.42 18.19 10.29
C GLN A 147 21.86 17.78 10.59
N ASP A 148 22.80 18.59 10.13
CA ASP A 148 24.17 18.55 10.63
C ASP A 148 24.26 19.44 11.87
N ILE A 149 24.67 18.87 13.01
CA ILE A 149 24.84 19.59 14.28
C ILE A 149 25.84 20.76 14.20
N ARG A 150 26.67 20.79 13.16
CA ARG A 150 27.65 21.85 12.93
C ARG A 150 27.05 23.11 12.30
N HIS A 151 25.82 23.03 11.77
CA HIS A 151 25.23 24.15 11.03
C HIS A 151 24.49 25.13 11.95
N THR A 152 25.05 26.32 12.11
CA THR A 152 24.40 27.47 12.74
C THR A 152 24.23 28.58 11.71
N ILE A 153 23.01 29.10 11.57
CA ILE A 153 22.70 30.21 10.66
C ILE A 153 22.98 31.51 11.40
N LEU A 154 23.75 32.42 10.78
CA LEU A 154 23.95 33.78 11.32
C LEU A 154 22.63 34.54 11.21
N GLY A 155 22.12 34.99 12.35
CA GLY A 155 20.82 35.62 12.41
C GLY A 155 20.83 37.10 12.04
N SER A 156 19.67 37.61 11.65
CA SER A 156 19.44 39.02 11.43
C SER A 156 19.21 39.77 12.75
N SER A 157 19.59 41.06 12.80
CA SER A 157 19.43 41.93 13.97
C SER A 157 18.00 42.04 14.49
N CYS A 158 16.99 41.75 13.65
CA CYS A 158 15.58 41.77 14.03
C CYS A 158 15.05 40.47 14.65
N TYR A 159 15.81 39.37 14.61
CA TYR A 159 15.39 38.10 15.21
C TYR A 159 16.39 37.59 16.28
N GLY A 160 17.67 38.00 16.26
CA GLY A 160 18.76 37.48 17.12
C GLY A 160 20.01 37.06 16.33
N ASP A 161 21.16 36.85 17.01
CA ASP A 161 22.49 36.76 16.36
C ASP A 161 22.81 35.41 15.67
N LYS A 162 22.20 34.29 16.10
CA LYS A 162 22.41 32.94 15.52
C LYS A 162 21.20 32.02 15.76
N TYR A 163 20.88 31.14 14.80
CA TYR A 163 19.90 30.05 14.95
C TYR A 163 20.48 28.68 14.69
N ASP A 164 19.99 27.71 15.46
CA ASP A 164 20.09 26.28 15.16
C ASP A 164 19.14 25.96 13.98
N PHE A 165 19.68 25.42 12.88
CA PHE A 165 18.90 25.10 11.68
C PHE A 165 17.71 24.18 12.00
N GLY A 166 17.91 23.16 12.83
CA GLY A 166 16.83 22.27 13.26
C GLY A 166 15.77 22.99 14.06
N ALA A 167 16.13 23.86 15.00
CA ALA A 167 15.16 24.64 15.76
C ALA A 167 14.30 25.53 14.85
N LEU A 168 14.92 26.15 13.85
CA LEU A 168 14.20 26.95 12.86
C LEU A 168 13.22 26.07 12.05
N CYS A 169 13.69 24.93 11.51
CA CYS A 169 12.84 24.01 10.77
C CYS A 169 11.73 23.41 11.64
N ARG A 170 12.00 23.05 12.90
CA ARG A 170 10.98 22.54 13.83
C ARG A 170 9.87 23.56 14.05
N THR A 171 10.25 24.81 14.26
CA THR A 171 9.31 25.92 14.45
C THR A 171 8.48 26.14 13.18
N ALA A 172 9.13 26.24 12.03
CA ALA A 172 8.46 26.45 10.75
C ALA A 172 7.49 25.30 10.41
N VAL A 173 7.90 24.05 10.59
CA VAL A 173 7.04 22.88 10.38
C VAL A 173 5.87 22.86 11.37
N GLY A 174 6.12 23.11 12.66
CA GLY A 174 5.06 23.14 13.67
C GLY A 174 4.01 24.22 13.38
N THR A 175 4.44 25.41 13.00
CA THR A 175 3.54 26.50 12.58
C THR A 175 2.80 26.17 11.29
N ALA A 176 3.49 25.65 10.27
CA ALA A 176 2.87 25.22 9.01
C ALA A 176 1.81 24.16 9.26
N ALA A 177 2.12 23.13 10.06
CA ALA A 177 1.18 22.07 10.42
C ALA A 177 -0.05 22.62 11.17
N ALA A 178 0.13 23.56 12.10
CA ALA A 178 -0.97 24.19 12.80
C ALA A 178 -1.93 24.93 11.85
N GLU A 179 -1.39 25.61 10.84
CA GLU A 179 -2.19 26.31 9.83
C GLU A 179 -2.87 25.34 8.85
N ILE A 180 -2.14 24.31 8.39
CA ILE A 180 -2.66 23.25 7.51
C ILE A 180 -3.86 22.56 8.17
N PHE A 181 -3.74 22.19 9.45
CA PHE A 181 -4.79 21.52 10.21
C PHE A 181 -5.67 22.49 11.01
N SER A 182 -5.73 23.77 10.61
CA SER A 182 -6.67 24.73 11.20
C SER A 182 -8.10 24.38 10.79
N GLU A 183 -9.09 24.72 11.63
CA GLU A 183 -10.50 24.48 11.28
C GLU A 183 -10.93 25.18 9.98
N SER A 184 -10.37 26.36 9.72
CA SER A 184 -10.62 27.13 8.50
C SER A 184 -10.10 26.37 7.28
N ASN A 185 -8.85 25.92 7.31
CA ASN A 185 -8.27 25.21 6.17
C ASN A 185 -8.91 23.83 5.99
N MET A 186 -9.20 23.10 7.07
CA MET A 186 -9.94 21.83 7.02
C MET A 186 -11.38 21.97 6.51
N LYS A 187 -12.01 23.16 6.60
CA LYS A 187 -13.29 23.43 5.94
C LYS A 187 -13.12 23.59 4.42
N GLN A 188 -12.00 24.17 3.98
CA GLN A 188 -11.70 24.37 2.56
C GLN A 188 -11.13 23.11 1.90
N LYS A 189 -10.35 22.32 2.63
CA LYS A 189 -9.56 21.17 2.18
C LYS A 189 -9.84 20.00 3.09
N PRO A 190 -10.96 19.33 2.87
CA PRO A 190 -11.49 18.48 3.90
C PRO A 190 -10.86 17.10 3.98
N GLU A 191 -10.06 16.71 2.97
CA GLU A 191 -9.24 15.50 3.03
C GLU A 191 -8.39 15.48 4.31
N LEU A 192 -7.97 16.65 4.79
CA LEU A 192 -7.17 16.81 6.00
C LEU A 192 -7.88 16.38 7.29
N ARG A 193 -9.21 16.33 7.30
CA ARG A 193 -9.97 15.87 8.48
C ARG A 193 -10.00 14.33 8.61
N LEU A 194 -9.47 13.60 7.61
CA LEU A 194 -9.23 12.16 7.75
C LEU A 194 -8.11 11.85 8.76
N TYR A 195 -7.24 12.83 9.05
CA TYR A 195 -6.28 12.71 10.14
C TYR A 195 -6.99 12.88 11.48
N ASP A 196 -6.83 11.89 12.35
CA ASP A 196 -7.26 11.99 13.74
C ASP A 196 -6.38 12.99 14.52
N LYS A 197 -6.88 13.41 15.70
CA LYS A 197 -6.19 14.37 16.55
C LYS A 197 -4.80 13.89 16.98
N VAL A 198 -4.63 12.58 17.22
CA VAL A 198 -3.35 12.01 17.69
C VAL A 198 -2.29 12.17 16.59
N ARG A 199 -2.64 11.86 15.33
CA ARG A 199 -1.77 12.05 14.16
C ARG A 199 -1.43 13.52 13.94
N ILE A 200 -2.42 14.42 14.05
CA ILE A 200 -2.18 15.86 13.89
C ILE A 200 -1.18 16.38 14.93
N GLU A 201 -1.32 16.01 16.19
CA GLU A 201 -0.36 16.41 17.23
C GLU A 201 1.02 15.81 16.99
N ALA A 202 1.08 14.58 16.51
CA ALA A 202 2.30 13.90 16.07
C ALA A 202 3.01 14.64 14.90
N ILE A 203 2.27 15.18 13.94
CA ILE A 203 2.80 15.94 12.79
C ILE A 203 3.38 17.29 13.23
N LYS A 204 2.73 17.96 14.19
CA LYS A 204 3.16 19.27 14.72
C LYS A 204 4.49 19.24 15.46
N VAL A 205 4.96 18.05 15.86
CA VAL A 205 6.21 17.86 16.61
C VAL A 205 7.23 17.11 15.75
N PRO A 206 7.88 17.78 14.80
CA PRO A 206 8.91 17.16 13.96
C PRO A 206 10.11 16.70 14.77
N LYS A 207 10.70 15.58 14.37
CA LYS A 207 11.85 14.97 15.03
C LYS A 207 13.14 15.35 14.31
N CYS A 208 14.05 16.02 15.01
CA CYS A 208 15.40 16.21 14.50
C CYS A 208 16.24 14.97 14.71
N VAL A 209 16.96 14.58 13.67
CA VAL A 209 17.92 13.47 13.69
C VAL A 209 19.21 13.99 13.12
N CYS A 210 20.31 13.77 13.84
CA CYS A 210 21.64 14.10 13.37
C CYS A 210 22.28 12.83 12.80
N PRO A 211 22.51 12.74 11.47
CA PRO A 211 23.10 11.54 10.88
C PRO A 211 24.47 11.19 11.44
N SER A 212 25.34 12.18 11.66
CA SER A 212 26.70 11.95 12.19
C SER A 212 26.72 11.55 13.67
N GLY A 213 25.68 11.88 14.43
CA GLY A 213 25.55 11.58 15.86
C GLY A 213 24.62 10.41 16.20
N SER A 214 23.98 9.79 15.20
CA SER A 214 22.98 8.73 15.42
C SER A 214 23.43 7.42 14.77
N PRO A 215 23.12 6.25 15.37
CA PRO A 215 23.35 4.98 14.70
C PRO A 215 22.64 4.94 13.34
N TYR A 216 23.31 4.38 12.32
CA TYR A 216 22.77 4.26 10.95
C TYR A 216 21.33 3.70 10.91
N GLY A 217 21.06 2.64 11.69
CA GLY A 217 19.72 2.06 11.79
C GLY A 217 18.65 3.02 12.35
N SER A 218 19.02 3.92 13.26
CA SER A 218 18.11 4.94 13.80
C SER A 218 17.76 6.02 12.79
N VAL A 219 18.70 6.37 11.90
CA VAL A 219 18.43 7.33 10.80
C VAL A 219 17.53 6.69 9.75
N ILE A 220 17.77 5.42 9.39
CA ILE A 220 16.87 4.65 8.52
C ILE A 220 15.45 4.64 9.09
N GLU A 221 15.31 4.30 10.38
CA GLU A 221 14.00 4.21 11.02
C GLU A 221 13.29 5.56 11.02
N ALA A 222 14.01 6.65 11.28
CA ALA A 222 13.45 8.00 11.18
C ALA A 222 12.98 8.33 9.76
N CYS A 223 13.72 7.93 8.72
CA CYS A 223 13.30 8.14 7.33
C CYS A 223 12.02 7.34 7.04
N LYS A 224 12.01 6.03 7.33
CA LYS A 224 10.87 5.13 7.04
C LYS A 224 9.59 5.49 7.79
N SER A 225 9.72 5.94 9.04
CA SER A 225 8.59 6.33 9.91
C SER A 225 8.11 7.77 9.69
N SER A 226 8.61 8.46 8.66
CA SER A 226 8.17 9.82 8.32
C SER A 226 7.21 9.82 7.13
N ALA A 227 6.33 10.82 7.06
CA ALA A 227 5.58 11.18 5.86
C ALA A 227 6.45 11.99 4.88
N CYS A 228 7.36 12.80 5.44
CA CYS A 228 8.28 13.65 4.72
C CYS A 228 9.54 13.88 5.54
N VAL A 229 10.69 14.01 4.87
CA VAL A 229 11.96 14.32 5.52
C VAL A 229 12.52 15.63 4.99
N LEU A 230 12.82 16.58 5.88
CA LEU A 230 13.58 17.77 5.55
C LEU A 230 15.06 17.43 5.62
N VAL A 231 15.82 17.79 4.59
CA VAL A 231 17.24 17.48 4.48
C VAL A 231 18.01 18.79 4.33
N ASP A 232 18.90 19.09 5.27
CA ASP A 232 19.76 20.25 5.17
C ASP A 232 20.79 20.07 4.03
N VAL A 233 20.72 20.92 3.01
CA VAL A 233 21.68 20.93 1.89
C VAL A 233 22.41 22.26 1.78
N THR A 234 22.46 23.01 2.89
CA THR A 234 23.04 24.35 2.92
C THR A 234 24.58 24.33 2.82
N VAL A 235 25.21 23.31 3.36
CA VAL A 235 26.67 23.26 3.59
C VAL A 235 27.40 22.56 2.43
N GLU A 236 28.56 23.07 2.02
CA GLU A 236 29.39 22.44 0.96
C GLU A 236 29.87 21.02 1.34
N GLU A 237 30.04 20.72 2.64
CA GLU A 237 30.38 19.39 3.14
C GLU A 237 29.17 18.45 3.34
N ALA A 238 27.98 18.80 2.84
CA ALA A 238 26.74 18.06 3.06
C ALA A 238 26.61 16.76 2.24
N ALA A 239 27.70 16.15 1.77
CA ALA A 239 27.66 14.92 0.96
C ALA A 239 26.88 13.79 1.64
N ALA A 240 27.00 13.64 2.97
CA ALA A 240 26.19 12.67 3.72
C ALA A 240 24.68 12.96 3.65
N ASN A 241 24.27 14.22 3.62
CA ASN A 241 22.87 14.59 3.49
C ASN A 241 22.34 14.28 2.08
N PHE A 242 23.18 14.40 1.05
CA PHE A 242 22.82 13.95 -0.30
C PHE A 242 22.67 12.43 -0.39
N PHE A 243 23.46 11.65 0.36
CA PHE A 243 23.21 10.22 0.51
C PHE A 243 21.83 9.95 1.09
N TRP A 244 21.45 10.61 2.18
CA TRP A 244 20.12 10.40 2.76
C TRP A 244 19.00 10.86 1.83
N LEU A 245 19.20 11.95 1.09
CA LEU A 245 18.27 12.40 0.06
C LEU A 245 18.06 11.34 -1.03
N GLY A 246 19.15 10.73 -1.53
CA GLY A 246 19.09 9.62 -2.49
C GLY A 246 18.41 8.38 -1.91
N TYR A 247 18.71 8.05 -0.66
CA TYR A 247 18.10 6.93 0.05
C TYR A 247 16.59 7.10 0.20
N ILE A 248 16.13 8.29 0.63
CA ILE A 248 14.70 8.60 0.79
C ILE A 248 13.96 8.47 -0.54
N HIS A 249 14.50 8.99 -1.63
CA HIS A 249 13.91 8.81 -2.95
C HIS A 249 13.89 7.35 -3.39
N GLY A 250 14.95 6.60 -3.09
CA GLY A 250 15.02 5.17 -3.41
C GLY A 250 14.00 4.31 -2.69
N ILE A 251 13.56 4.71 -1.49
CA ILE A 251 12.44 4.07 -0.78
C ILE A 251 11.07 4.68 -1.14
N GLY A 252 10.99 5.49 -2.20
CA GLY A 252 9.74 6.11 -2.68
C GLY A 252 9.19 7.22 -1.78
N GLY A 253 10.05 7.82 -0.94
CA GLY A 253 9.68 8.79 0.07
C GLY A 253 9.61 10.24 -0.41
N ASN A 254 8.92 11.09 0.37
CA ASN A 254 8.98 12.54 0.18
C ASN A 254 10.20 13.11 0.91
N ALA A 255 11.05 13.83 0.18
CA ALA A 255 12.13 14.62 0.75
C ALA A 255 11.99 16.09 0.32
N ILE A 256 12.34 17.00 1.22
CA ILE A 256 12.45 18.43 0.96
C ILE A 256 13.89 18.83 1.29
N PRO A 257 14.77 18.96 0.28
CA PRO A 257 16.05 19.60 0.50
C PRO A 257 15.81 21.08 0.83
N VAL A 258 16.45 21.54 1.89
CA VAL A 258 16.35 22.90 2.39
C VAL A 258 17.74 23.54 2.36
N ASN A 259 17.86 24.67 1.68
CA ASN A 259 19.06 25.48 1.66
C ASN A 259 18.78 26.90 2.15
N SER A 260 19.66 27.40 3.01
CA SER A 260 19.67 28.81 3.37
C SER A 260 20.78 29.56 2.64
N TYR A 261 20.59 30.85 2.40
CA TYR A 261 21.59 31.71 1.75
C TYR A 261 21.58 33.11 2.34
N SER A 262 22.76 33.73 2.40
CA SER A 262 22.92 35.06 3.00
C SER A 262 22.80 36.19 1.97
N ARG A 263 23.16 35.95 0.69
CA ARG A 263 23.05 36.94 -0.40
C ARG A 263 22.37 36.33 -1.62
N ASP A 264 21.62 37.15 -2.36
CA ASP A 264 20.89 36.69 -3.56
C ASP A 264 21.83 36.17 -4.67
N THR A 265 23.10 36.59 -4.69
CA THR A 265 24.15 36.04 -5.56
C THR A 265 24.43 34.57 -5.28
N ASP A 266 24.36 34.17 -4.00
CA ASP A 266 24.69 32.82 -3.53
C ASP A 266 23.57 31.82 -3.88
N LYS A 267 22.37 32.33 -4.20
CA LYS A 267 21.20 31.54 -4.61
C LYS A 267 21.46 30.75 -5.90
N GLY A 268 22.30 31.28 -6.81
CA GLY A 268 22.67 30.64 -8.07
C GLY A 268 23.99 29.85 -8.01
N GLU A 269 24.81 30.07 -6.99
CA GLU A 269 26.16 29.49 -6.86
C GLU A 269 26.18 28.13 -6.15
N ARG A 270 25.07 27.72 -5.52
CA ARG A 270 24.91 26.40 -4.90
C ARG A 270 24.01 25.54 -5.77
N PRO A 271 24.51 24.99 -6.90
CA PRO A 271 23.73 24.08 -7.71
C PRO A 271 23.38 22.87 -6.84
N ALA A 272 22.09 22.62 -6.62
CA ALA A 272 21.66 21.31 -6.17
C ALA A 272 22.29 20.26 -7.12
N PRO A 273 22.81 19.14 -6.61
CA PRO A 273 23.41 18.12 -7.45
C PRO A 273 22.42 17.64 -8.49
N PHE A 274 22.62 18.02 -9.76
CA PHE A 274 21.80 17.71 -10.94
C PHE A 274 20.27 17.87 -10.77
N ASP A 275 19.52 17.61 -11.85
CA ASP A 275 18.05 17.71 -11.94
C ASP A 275 17.39 16.60 -11.08
N ILE A 276 17.65 16.61 -9.77
CA ILE A 276 16.92 15.79 -8.80
C ILE A 276 15.50 16.29 -8.88
N ARG A 277 14.63 15.48 -9.48
CA ARG A 277 13.17 15.60 -9.36
C ARG A 277 12.69 15.35 -7.92
N ALA A 278 13.38 15.91 -6.93
CA ALA A 278 12.73 16.27 -5.69
C ALA A 278 11.68 17.28 -6.16
N LEU A 279 10.42 16.84 -6.21
CA LEU A 279 9.29 17.72 -6.60
C LEU A 279 9.28 19.01 -5.75
N TRP A 280 9.99 18.98 -4.62
CA TRP A 280 10.04 20.00 -3.58
C TRP A 280 11.48 20.41 -3.32
N HIS A 281 11.74 21.71 -3.27
CA HIS A 281 13.00 22.31 -2.84
C HIS A 281 12.68 23.65 -2.17
N VAL A 282 13.31 23.92 -1.02
CA VAL A 282 13.09 25.18 -0.30
C VAL A 282 14.41 25.92 -0.14
N ALA A 283 14.48 27.07 -0.82
CA ALA A 283 15.55 28.04 -0.65
C ALA A 283 15.02 29.28 0.05
N PHE A 284 15.64 29.67 1.17
CA PHE A 284 15.24 30.87 1.91
C PHE A 284 16.45 31.73 2.31
N ARG A 285 16.21 33.03 2.48
CA ARG A 285 17.26 33.93 2.97
C ARG A 285 17.38 33.84 4.48
N ASP A 286 18.61 33.84 4.99
CA ASP A 286 18.90 33.80 6.43
C ASP A 286 18.22 34.95 7.20
N ASP A 287 18.06 36.12 6.56
CA ASP A 287 17.41 37.30 7.13
C ASP A 287 15.88 37.33 6.95
N HIS A 288 15.30 36.39 6.18
CA HIS A 288 13.86 36.26 5.94
C HIS A 288 13.38 34.82 6.22
N PRO A 289 13.47 34.32 7.47
CA PRO A 289 13.05 32.95 7.84
C PRO A 289 11.56 32.67 7.61
N LYS A 290 10.72 33.70 7.38
CA LYS A 290 9.31 33.53 7.02
C LYS A 290 9.13 32.83 5.67
N ASP A 291 10.08 32.97 4.75
CA ASP A 291 10.01 32.34 3.43
C ASP A 291 10.08 30.81 3.53
N LEU A 292 10.86 30.30 4.50
CA LEU A 292 10.90 28.88 4.86
C LEU A 292 9.52 28.39 5.30
N LEU A 293 8.86 29.13 6.21
CA LEU A 293 7.52 28.78 6.69
C LEU A 293 6.50 28.74 5.55
N THR A 294 6.42 29.79 4.73
CA THR A 294 5.45 29.86 3.64
C THR A 294 5.67 28.73 2.62
N SER A 295 6.91 28.45 2.26
CA SER A 295 7.25 27.38 1.32
C SER A 295 6.91 26.00 1.90
N LEU A 296 7.29 25.73 3.15
CA LEU A 296 6.98 24.47 3.83
C LEU A 296 5.47 24.27 3.97
N GLN A 297 4.70 25.32 4.29
CA GLN A 297 3.24 25.21 4.38
C GLN A 297 2.63 24.75 3.06
N GLN A 298 3.00 25.36 1.94
CA GLN A 298 2.46 24.98 0.61
C GLN A 298 2.82 23.55 0.23
N ILE A 299 4.09 23.16 0.44
CA ILE A 299 4.59 21.83 0.10
C ILE A 299 3.97 20.75 0.99
N LEU A 300 4.01 20.95 2.31
CA LEU A 300 3.50 19.97 3.28
C LEU A 300 1.99 19.80 3.14
N GLU A 301 1.25 20.87 2.85
CA GLU A 301 -0.17 20.77 2.58
C GLU A 301 -0.46 19.86 1.38
N HIS A 302 0.28 20.04 0.29
CA HIS A 302 0.16 19.18 -0.88
C HIS A 302 0.46 17.71 -0.54
N ILE A 303 1.53 17.46 0.23
CA ILE A 303 1.91 16.12 0.68
C ILE A 303 0.81 15.50 1.54
N TYR A 304 0.30 16.22 2.55
CA TYR A 304 -0.70 15.68 3.48
C TYR A 304 -2.08 15.50 2.84
N ILE A 305 -2.49 16.35 1.89
CA ILE A 305 -3.71 16.14 1.10
C ILE A 305 -3.56 14.90 0.23
N ARG A 306 -2.43 14.74 -0.46
CA ARG A 306 -2.18 13.55 -1.28
C ARG A 306 -2.17 12.27 -0.43
N LYS A 307 -1.53 12.31 0.74
CA LYS A 307 -1.49 11.17 1.68
C LYS A 307 -2.86 10.89 2.30
N ALA A 308 -3.64 11.92 2.66
CA ALA A 308 -5.00 11.76 3.19
C ALA A 308 -5.90 10.93 2.26
N ARG A 309 -5.76 11.12 0.94
CA ARG A 309 -6.54 10.40 -0.08
C ARG A 309 -6.28 8.89 -0.13
N ASN A 310 -5.23 8.42 0.55
CA ASN A 310 -4.85 7.01 0.63
C ASN A 310 -4.75 6.51 2.07
N LEU A 311 -5.05 7.32 3.09
CA LEU A 311 -4.67 7.05 4.47
C LEU A 311 -5.33 5.78 5.02
N ASN A 312 -6.64 5.61 4.79
CA ASN A 312 -7.35 4.42 5.24
C ASN A 312 -7.03 3.23 4.33
N ARG A 313 -6.78 3.47 3.06
CA ARG A 313 -6.38 2.42 2.11
C ARG A 313 -5.02 1.82 2.44
N GLU A 314 -4.03 2.66 2.71
CA GLU A 314 -2.72 2.25 3.21
C GLU A 314 -2.85 1.46 4.51
N ALA A 315 -3.69 1.94 5.44
CA ALA A 315 -3.94 1.23 6.70
C ALA A 315 -4.60 -0.15 6.48
N PHE A 316 -5.56 -0.25 5.57
CA PHE A 316 -6.24 -1.51 5.24
C PHE A 316 -5.28 -2.54 4.63
N TRP A 317 -4.43 -2.12 3.69
CA TRP A 317 -3.52 -3.03 2.99
C TRP A 317 -2.19 -3.25 3.72
N LYS A 318 -1.89 -2.50 4.78
CA LYS A 318 -0.60 -2.48 5.48
C LYS A 318 -0.05 -3.87 5.77
N ASP A 319 -0.87 -4.75 6.33
CA ASP A 319 -0.40 -6.06 6.76
C ASP A 319 -0.14 -7.02 5.59
N ILE A 320 -0.88 -6.88 4.48
CA ILE A 320 -0.62 -7.63 3.25
C ILE A 320 0.64 -7.10 2.56
N LEU A 321 0.80 -5.77 2.49
CA LEU A 321 1.95 -5.11 1.89
C LEU A 321 3.27 -5.40 2.64
N LYS A 322 3.20 -5.68 3.94
CA LYS A 322 4.38 -5.97 4.77
C LYS A 322 5.20 -7.16 4.25
N ASP A 323 4.54 -8.22 3.79
CA ASP A 323 5.21 -9.48 3.47
C ASP A 323 5.75 -9.59 2.04
N ASN A 324 5.55 -8.57 1.21
CA ASN A 324 6.02 -8.53 -0.20
C ASN A 324 5.54 -9.69 -1.08
N ARG A 325 4.56 -10.48 -0.64
CA ARG A 325 4.03 -11.59 -1.40
C ARG A 325 2.55 -11.78 -1.11
N VAL A 326 1.79 -11.99 -2.17
CA VAL A 326 0.36 -12.30 -2.10
C VAL A 326 -0.03 -13.23 -3.25
N SER A 327 -0.88 -14.21 -2.96
CA SER A 327 -1.48 -15.11 -3.95
C SER A 327 -2.95 -14.73 -4.14
N ILE A 328 -3.36 -14.55 -5.40
CA ILE A 328 -4.73 -14.23 -5.78
C ILE A 328 -5.34 -15.48 -6.44
N PHE A 329 -6.42 -15.99 -5.86
CA PHE A 329 -7.17 -17.13 -6.38
C PHE A 329 -8.47 -16.66 -7.03
N LEU A 330 -8.76 -17.22 -8.19
CA LEU A 330 -9.99 -16.97 -8.93
C LEU A 330 -10.89 -18.21 -8.90
N GLY A 331 -12.19 -17.95 -8.89
CA GLY A 331 -13.20 -18.96 -9.17
C GLY A 331 -13.15 -19.37 -10.64
N SER A 332 -13.57 -20.60 -10.94
CA SER A 332 -13.79 -21.00 -12.31
C SER A 332 -15.00 -21.89 -12.46
N LEU A 333 -15.64 -21.78 -13.62
CA LEU A 333 -16.73 -22.65 -14.02
C LEU A 333 -16.22 -23.59 -15.11
N TYR A 334 -16.40 -24.89 -14.90
CA TYR A 334 -16.15 -25.87 -15.94
C TYR A 334 -17.26 -25.76 -17.00
N LEU A 335 -16.88 -25.43 -18.22
CA LEU A 335 -17.80 -25.42 -19.36
C LEU A 335 -17.59 -26.71 -20.15
N GLU A 336 -18.52 -27.66 -19.98
CA GLU A 336 -18.46 -28.97 -20.64
C GLU A 336 -18.31 -28.84 -22.16
N GLY A 337 -19.05 -27.92 -22.79
CA GLY A 337 -18.96 -27.67 -24.23
C GLY A 337 -17.61 -27.16 -24.74
N LEU A 338 -16.74 -26.65 -23.85
CA LEU A 338 -15.37 -26.24 -24.20
C LEU A 338 -14.30 -27.17 -23.61
N GLY A 339 -14.69 -28.17 -22.80
CA GLY A 339 -13.77 -29.09 -22.13
C GLY A 339 -12.75 -28.40 -21.22
N ARG A 340 -13.05 -27.19 -20.72
CA ARG A 340 -12.10 -26.38 -19.94
C ARG A 340 -12.78 -25.53 -18.87
N ASN A 341 -12.01 -25.20 -17.83
CA ASN A 341 -12.39 -24.19 -16.86
C ASN A 341 -12.34 -22.80 -17.49
N THR A 342 -13.33 -21.98 -17.17
CA THR A 342 -13.41 -20.58 -17.59
C THR A 342 -13.51 -19.67 -16.38
N ILE A 343 -12.83 -18.54 -16.46
CA ILE A 343 -12.87 -17.48 -15.45
C ILE A 343 -13.93 -16.48 -15.88
N GLY A 344 -14.74 -16.00 -14.95
CA GLY A 344 -15.67 -14.90 -15.23
C GLY A 344 -14.89 -13.62 -15.58
N ASP A 345 -15.29 -12.93 -16.65
CA ASP A 345 -14.66 -11.67 -17.07
C ASP A 345 -14.57 -10.64 -15.93
N TRP A 346 -15.62 -10.52 -15.12
CA TRP A 346 -15.63 -9.65 -13.94
C TRP A 346 -14.67 -10.08 -12.84
N ASP A 347 -14.48 -11.39 -12.61
CA ASP A 347 -13.53 -11.89 -11.61
C ASP A 347 -12.09 -11.61 -12.08
N TYR A 348 -11.82 -11.77 -13.38
CA TYR A 348 -10.56 -11.38 -13.99
C TYR A 348 -10.29 -9.88 -13.83
N ARG A 349 -11.27 -9.01 -14.12
CA ARG A 349 -11.14 -7.55 -13.90
C ARG A 349 -10.88 -7.19 -12.44
N THR A 350 -11.57 -7.89 -11.53
CA THR A 350 -11.37 -7.71 -10.08
C THR A 350 -9.94 -8.07 -9.68
N ALA A 351 -9.41 -9.20 -10.15
CA ALA A 351 -8.03 -9.57 -9.89
C ALA A 351 -7.03 -8.59 -10.53
N ALA A 352 -7.30 -8.10 -11.74
CA ALA A 352 -6.46 -7.11 -12.41
C ALA A 352 -6.44 -5.76 -11.65
N GLU A 353 -7.59 -5.29 -11.17
CA GLU A 353 -7.73 -4.08 -10.34
C GLU A 353 -6.89 -4.19 -9.05
N ILE A 354 -7.03 -5.30 -8.32
CA ILE A 354 -6.26 -5.56 -7.09
C ILE A 354 -4.76 -5.70 -7.39
N THR A 355 -4.40 -6.46 -8.43
CA THR A 355 -3.00 -6.66 -8.82
C THR A 355 -2.32 -5.34 -9.15
N ASN A 356 -3.00 -4.47 -9.91
CA ASN A 356 -2.48 -3.17 -10.31
C ASN A 356 -2.27 -2.27 -9.08
N TYR A 357 -3.25 -2.22 -8.17
CA TYR A 357 -3.12 -1.47 -6.93
C TYR A 357 -1.92 -1.95 -6.12
N LEU A 358 -1.82 -3.25 -5.81
CA LEU A 358 -0.76 -3.79 -4.97
C LEU A 358 0.64 -3.58 -5.57
N SER A 359 0.78 -3.72 -6.89
CA SER A 359 2.05 -3.51 -7.59
C SER A 359 2.45 -2.03 -7.61
N THR A 360 1.47 -1.11 -7.70
CA THR A 360 1.71 0.34 -7.66
C THR A 360 2.00 0.82 -6.24
N SER A 361 1.32 0.25 -5.24
CA SER A 361 1.51 0.59 -3.84
C SER A 361 2.83 0.08 -3.27
N LYS A 362 3.41 -0.99 -3.82
CA LYS A 362 4.73 -1.47 -3.42
C LYS A 362 5.41 -2.18 -4.58
N GLU A 363 6.42 -1.53 -5.15
CA GLU A 363 7.16 -2.02 -6.32
C GLU A 363 7.77 -3.42 -6.12
N THR A 364 8.15 -3.73 -4.88
CA THR A 364 8.74 -5.03 -4.50
C THR A 364 7.70 -6.14 -4.25
N MET A 365 6.42 -5.83 -4.41
CA MET A 365 5.34 -6.78 -4.18
C MET A 365 5.32 -7.86 -5.27
N LYS A 366 5.46 -9.12 -4.84
CA LYS A 366 5.21 -10.28 -5.69
C LYS A 366 3.73 -10.68 -5.62
N VAL A 367 2.96 -10.22 -6.59
CA VAL A 367 1.57 -10.65 -6.80
C VAL A 367 1.56 -11.89 -7.70
N THR A 368 1.05 -13.01 -7.20
CA THR A 368 0.91 -14.26 -7.96
C THR A 368 -0.55 -14.53 -8.26
N LEU A 369 -0.93 -14.56 -9.53
CA LEU A 369 -2.26 -15.03 -9.94
C LEU A 369 -2.22 -16.55 -10.04
N GLU A 370 -2.89 -17.22 -9.12
CA GLU A 370 -2.87 -18.68 -9.00
C GLU A 370 -3.82 -19.33 -10.02
N SER A 371 -3.58 -20.62 -10.29
CA SER A 371 -4.44 -21.38 -11.19
C SER A 371 -5.89 -21.38 -10.68
N PRO A 372 -6.89 -21.07 -11.53
CA PRO A 372 -8.28 -21.05 -11.13
C PRO A 372 -8.72 -22.42 -10.60
N LEU A 373 -9.47 -22.40 -9.49
CA LEU A 373 -9.95 -23.63 -8.86
C LEU A 373 -11.46 -23.75 -9.09
N PRO A 374 -11.94 -24.78 -9.80
CA PRO A 374 -13.36 -25.00 -9.98
C PRO A 374 -13.97 -25.61 -8.71
N LYS A 375 -15.29 -25.47 -8.58
CA LYS A 375 -16.08 -26.33 -7.70
C LYS A 375 -16.02 -27.76 -8.23
N ARG A 376 -15.61 -28.73 -7.40
CA ARG A 376 -15.67 -30.14 -7.80
C ARG A 376 -17.08 -30.69 -7.66
N GLU A 377 -17.43 -31.58 -8.58
CA GLU A 377 -18.65 -32.38 -8.50
C GLU A 377 -18.44 -33.56 -7.53
N GLY A 378 -19.45 -33.85 -6.70
CA GLY A 378 -19.43 -34.99 -5.78
C GLY A 378 -18.82 -34.72 -4.39
N SER A 379 -18.62 -35.78 -3.61
CA SER A 379 -18.04 -35.69 -2.27
C SER A 379 -16.54 -35.44 -2.34
N LEU A 380 -16.06 -34.50 -1.52
CA LEU A 380 -14.64 -34.17 -1.45
C LEU A 380 -13.95 -35.07 -0.45
N ASP A 381 -12.83 -35.67 -0.86
CA ASP A 381 -11.99 -36.45 0.04
C ASP A 381 -11.13 -35.55 0.95
N VAL A 382 -10.72 -36.10 2.09
CA VAL A 382 -9.91 -35.40 3.10
C VAL A 382 -8.56 -34.94 2.52
N GLY A 383 -8.00 -35.69 1.56
CA GLY A 383 -6.75 -35.34 0.89
C GLY A 383 -6.89 -34.07 0.05
N TYR A 384 -7.98 -33.92 -0.69
CA TYR A 384 -8.27 -32.71 -1.45
C TYR A 384 -8.51 -31.49 -0.55
N ILE A 385 -9.27 -31.65 0.54
CA ILE A 385 -9.46 -30.55 1.52
C ILE A 385 -8.12 -30.13 2.11
N LYS A 386 -7.26 -31.08 2.47
CA LYS A 386 -5.90 -30.80 2.95
C LYS A 386 -5.06 -30.09 1.89
N TRP A 387 -5.19 -30.47 0.62
CA TRP A 387 -4.52 -29.82 -0.49
C TRP A 387 -4.98 -28.36 -0.68
N LEU A 388 -6.29 -28.08 -0.58
CA LEU A 388 -6.84 -26.72 -0.61
C LEU A 388 -6.28 -25.86 0.54
N LYS A 389 -6.26 -26.39 1.77
CA LYS A 389 -5.66 -25.71 2.92
C LYS A 389 -4.18 -25.38 2.68
N ASN A 390 -3.45 -26.26 1.99
CA ASN A 390 -2.04 -26.01 1.64
C ASN A 390 -1.85 -24.91 0.59
N GLN A 391 -2.87 -24.54 -0.19
CA GLN A 391 -2.78 -23.40 -1.11
C GLN A 391 -2.84 -22.06 -0.37
N LEU A 392 -3.45 -22.03 0.83
CA LEU A 392 -3.69 -20.82 1.63
C LEU A 392 -2.52 -20.50 2.57
N ARG A 393 -1.27 -20.69 2.14
CA ARG A 393 -0.08 -20.52 3.01
C ARG A 393 0.44 -19.09 3.09
N ASP A 394 0.28 -18.31 2.03
CA ASP A 394 0.74 -16.91 1.99
C ASP A 394 -0.40 -15.94 2.33
N ASN A 395 -0.12 -14.63 2.27
CA ASN A 395 -1.21 -13.67 2.18
C ASN A 395 -2.05 -14.01 0.96
N THR A 396 -3.34 -14.13 1.14
CA THR A 396 -4.23 -14.70 0.13
C THR A 396 -5.40 -13.77 -0.14
N ILE A 397 -5.69 -13.55 -1.42
CA ILE A 397 -6.91 -12.87 -1.86
C ILE A 397 -7.72 -13.87 -2.69
N ILE A 398 -8.97 -14.11 -2.32
CA ILE A 398 -9.86 -15.00 -3.05
C ILE A 398 -10.96 -14.16 -3.70
N VAL A 399 -11.01 -14.20 -5.03
CA VAL A 399 -12.05 -13.56 -5.84
C VAL A 399 -12.97 -14.66 -6.37
N ALA A 400 -13.86 -15.11 -5.51
CA ALA A 400 -14.87 -16.12 -5.82
C ALA A 400 -15.86 -16.26 -4.68
N SER A 401 -17.09 -16.64 -5.03
CA SER A 401 -18.09 -17.10 -4.07
C SER A 401 -17.97 -18.60 -3.81
N ALA A 402 -18.36 -19.04 -2.61
CA ALA A 402 -18.21 -20.43 -2.15
C ALA A 402 -19.00 -21.47 -2.97
N ASP A 403 -20.06 -21.04 -3.66
CA ASP A 403 -20.87 -21.90 -4.53
C ASP A 403 -20.16 -22.30 -5.82
N VAL A 404 -19.17 -21.52 -6.28
CA VAL A 404 -18.40 -21.82 -7.50
C VAL A 404 -16.94 -22.16 -7.23
N ASN A 405 -16.51 -22.14 -5.96
CA ASN A 405 -15.10 -22.35 -5.60
C ASN A 405 -14.94 -23.04 -4.24
N ASP A 406 -14.31 -24.22 -4.24
CA ASP A 406 -14.07 -25.01 -3.02
C ASP A 406 -13.05 -24.36 -2.07
N LEU A 407 -12.11 -23.58 -2.60
CA LEU A 407 -11.12 -22.87 -1.79
C LEU A 407 -11.79 -21.78 -0.95
N THR A 408 -12.74 -21.03 -1.52
CA THR A 408 -13.55 -20.04 -0.80
C THR A 408 -14.34 -20.71 0.32
N GLU A 409 -14.97 -21.85 0.07
CA GLU A 409 -15.67 -22.62 1.12
C GLU A 409 -14.72 -22.99 2.26
N VAL A 410 -13.56 -23.59 1.95
CA VAL A 410 -12.58 -23.98 2.96
C VAL A 410 -12.09 -22.78 3.74
N ALA A 411 -11.74 -21.68 3.07
CA ALA A 411 -11.26 -20.46 3.70
C ALA A 411 -12.32 -19.87 4.64
N LEU A 412 -13.54 -19.64 4.14
CA LEU A 412 -14.66 -19.12 4.93
C LEU A 412 -14.97 -20.02 6.13
N CYS A 413 -15.12 -21.33 5.94
CA CYS A 413 -15.40 -22.23 7.05
C CYS A 413 -14.33 -22.16 8.14
N ASN A 414 -13.04 -22.11 7.79
CA ASN A 414 -11.99 -22.04 8.81
C ASN A 414 -11.93 -20.66 9.49
N VAL A 415 -12.14 -19.56 8.76
CA VAL A 415 -12.26 -18.21 9.35
C VAL A 415 -13.45 -18.14 10.33
N LEU A 416 -14.55 -18.82 9.99
CA LEU A 416 -15.81 -18.78 10.72
C LEU A 416 -15.95 -19.88 11.78
N GLY A 417 -14.93 -20.73 11.96
CA GLY A 417 -14.94 -21.85 12.91
C GLY A 417 -15.94 -22.97 12.58
N LEU A 418 -16.24 -23.16 11.29
CA LEU A 418 -17.13 -24.18 10.73
C LEU A 418 -16.34 -25.31 10.06
N GLU A 419 -16.98 -26.47 9.93
CA GLU A 419 -16.43 -27.58 9.15
C GLU A 419 -16.78 -27.38 7.65
N PRO A 420 -15.78 -27.38 6.74
CA PRO A 420 -16.04 -27.25 5.30
C PRO A 420 -17.01 -28.30 4.76
N PHE A 421 -17.87 -27.91 3.82
CA PHE A 421 -18.80 -28.81 3.11
C PHE A 421 -19.83 -29.50 4.02
N THR A 422 -20.02 -29.02 5.25
CA THR A 422 -21.07 -29.48 6.16
C THR A 422 -22.22 -28.47 6.14
N PRO A 423 -23.45 -28.85 5.74
CA PRO A 423 -24.58 -27.93 5.66
C PRO A 423 -24.86 -27.21 6.98
N ILE A 424 -25.07 -25.89 6.92
CA ILE A 424 -25.25 -25.05 8.12
C ILE A 424 -26.50 -25.43 8.93
N LEU A 425 -27.53 -25.95 8.26
CA LEU A 425 -28.74 -26.46 8.90
C LEU A 425 -28.44 -27.61 9.88
N ALA A 426 -27.33 -28.35 9.69
CA ALA A 426 -26.88 -29.40 10.60
C ALA A 426 -26.13 -28.84 11.83
N THR A 427 -25.50 -27.66 11.73
CA THR A 427 -24.64 -27.05 12.77
C THR A 427 -25.37 -25.98 13.60
N ASN A 428 -26.69 -26.07 13.67
CA ASN A 428 -27.73 -25.03 13.83
C ASN A 428 -27.67 -24.02 15.02
N LYS A 429 -26.52 -23.72 15.67
CA LYS A 429 -26.53 -22.85 16.88
C LYS A 429 -25.39 -21.84 17.08
N LYS A 430 -24.37 -21.73 16.21
CA LYS A 430 -23.16 -20.96 16.59
C LYS A 430 -22.51 -20.08 15.51
N PHE A 431 -23.06 -19.97 14.31
CA PHE A 431 -22.43 -19.11 13.32
C PHE A 431 -22.93 -17.66 13.44
N LYS A 432 -22.01 -16.71 13.58
CA LYS A 432 -22.28 -15.27 13.54
C LYS A 432 -21.58 -14.67 12.33
N GLY A 433 -22.37 -14.27 11.34
CA GLY A 433 -21.89 -13.62 10.12
C GLY A 433 -22.84 -13.81 8.94
N TYR A 434 -22.34 -13.47 7.76
CA TYR A 434 -23.11 -13.47 6.51
C TYR A 434 -22.59 -14.51 5.55
N ILE A 435 -23.50 -15.04 4.75
CA ILE A 435 -23.18 -16.11 3.81
C ILE A 435 -23.91 -15.87 2.51
N ALA A 436 -23.20 -15.81 1.40
CA ALA A 436 -23.82 -15.82 0.07
C ALA A 436 -24.61 -17.12 -0.10
N HIS A 437 -25.85 -17.02 -0.54
CA HIS A 437 -26.72 -18.17 -0.77
C HIS A 437 -27.48 -18.03 -2.08
N LYS A 438 -27.49 -19.11 -2.86
CA LYS A 438 -28.18 -19.18 -4.15
C LYS A 438 -29.13 -20.38 -4.14
N LYS A 439 -30.42 -20.14 -4.40
CA LYS A 439 -31.40 -21.15 -4.76
C LYS A 439 -31.50 -21.25 -6.28
N TYR A 440 -31.60 -22.48 -6.77
CA TYR A 440 -31.88 -22.78 -8.16
C TYR A 440 -33.14 -23.64 -8.24
N SER A 441 -33.95 -23.42 -9.27
CA SER A 441 -35.11 -24.21 -9.62
C SER A 441 -34.68 -25.62 -9.98
N THR A 442 -35.61 -26.55 -9.79
CA THR A 442 -35.40 -28.01 -9.91
C THR A 442 -34.87 -28.48 -11.26
N LYS A 443 -34.86 -27.64 -12.31
CA LYS A 443 -34.31 -28.01 -13.62
C LYS A 443 -32.77 -28.07 -13.66
N ALA A 444 -32.06 -27.45 -12.72
CA ALA A 444 -30.58 -27.47 -12.64
C ALA A 444 -30.04 -28.71 -11.89
N GLU A 445 -30.66 -29.87 -12.09
CA GLU A 445 -30.72 -30.98 -11.15
C GLU A 445 -29.39 -31.73 -10.89
N GLN A 446 -28.26 -31.37 -11.51
CA GLN A 446 -27.11 -32.29 -11.58
C GLN A 446 -25.69 -31.84 -11.18
N LEU A 447 -25.35 -30.57 -10.95
CA LEU A 447 -23.90 -30.24 -11.02
C LEU A 447 -23.13 -30.06 -9.70
N PHE A 448 -23.72 -29.59 -8.57
CA PHE A 448 -22.89 -29.20 -7.40
C PHE A 448 -23.36 -29.74 -6.04
N PRO A 449 -22.48 -30.32 -5.20
CA PRO A 449 -22.84 -30.84 -3.86
C PRO A 449 -23.40 -29.75 -2.94
N GLU A 450 -24.28 -30.12 -2.01
CA GLU A 450 -24.64 -29.22 -0.90
C GLU A 450 -23.40 -28.92 -0.06
N THR A 451 -23.21 -27.66 0.31
CA THR A 451 -22.08 -27.20 1.10
C THR A 451 -22.57 -26.38 2.29
N ALA A 452 -21.66 -25.92 3.16
CA ALA A 452 -22.03 -25.01 4.24
C ALA A 452 -22.72 -23.76 3.66
N PHE A 453 -22.23 -23.27 2.53
CA PHE A 453 -22.69 -22.02 1.93
C PHE A 453 -23.59 -22.21 0.68
N TYR A 454 -23.96 -23.45 0.36
CA TYR A 454 -24.85 -23.79 -0.75
C TYR A 454 -25.84 -24.88 -0.32
N VAL A 455 -27.12 -24.51 -0.16
CA VAL A 455 -28.18 -25.43 0.27
C VAL A 455 -29.25 -25.51 -0.82
N ARG A 456 -29.66 -26.72 -1.20
CA ARG A 456 -30.73 -26.91 -2.19
C ARG A 456 -32.07 -26.94 -1.47
N GLU A 457 -32.73 -25.79 -1.36
CA GLU A 457 -34.14 -25.77 -0.96
C GLU A 457 -35.05 -25.95 -2.18
N LYS A 458 -35.98 -26.91 -2.12
CA LYS A 458 -36.98 -27.14 -3.18
C LYS A 458 -37.93 -25.95 -3.27
N GLY A 459 -37.92 -25.24 -4.40
CA GLY A 459 -38.79 -24.09 -4.65
C GLY A 459 -38.99 -23.84 -6.14
N ASP A 460 -40.02 -23.07 -6.47
CA ASP A 460 -40.43 -22.81 -7.86
C ASP A 460 -39.53 -21.80 -8.61
N GLU A 461 -38.60 -21.12 -7.92
CA GLU A 461 -37.88 -19.96 -8.48
C GLU A 461 -36.39 -19.91 -8.10
N ASP A 462 -35.53 -19.61 -9.10
CA ASP A 462 -34.13 -19.22 -8.89
C ASP A 462 -34.07 -17.92 -8.06
N SER A 463 -33.31 -17.91 -6.98
CA SER A 463 -33.04 -16.69 -6.20
C SER A 463 -31.60 -16.63 -5.75
N ARG A 464 -30.98 -15.45 -5.83
CA ARG A 464 -29.62 -15.20 -5.35
C ARG A 464 -29.66 -14.14 -4.26
N GLY A 465 -28.96 -14.38 -3.16
CA GLY A 465 -28.93 -13.47 -2.02
C GLY A 465 -27.88 -13.87 -0.97
N PHE A 466 -28.11 -13.46 0.27
CA PHE A 466 -27.34 -13.80 1.46
C PHE A 466 -28.25 -14.37 2.57
N ILE A 467 -27.75 -15.31 3.35
CA ILE A 467 -28.38 -15.78 4.59
C ILE A 467 -27.85 -14.95 5.75
N ILE A 468 -28.77 -14.44 6.56
CA ILE A 468 -28.52 -13.93 7.90
C ILE A 468 -29.15 -14.93 8.87
N GLN A 469 -28.38 -15.46 9.82
CA GLN A 469 -28.86 -16.55 10.69
C GLN A 469 -29.63 -16.06 11.93
N GLU A 470 -29.81 -14.75 12.13
CA GLU A 470 -30.74 -14.19 13.14
C GLU A 470 -31.90 -13.43 12.46
N GLY A 471 -33.14 -13.71 12.88
CA GLY A 471 -34.35 -12.99 12.46
C GLY A 471 -34.93 -13.38 11.08
N ALA A 472 -35.79 -14.40 11.02
CA ALA A 472 -36.35 -14.91 9.75
C ALA A 472 -37.19 -13.89 8.96
N ALA A 473 -37.90 -12.97 9.63
CA ALA A 473 -38.71 -11.94 8.97
C ALA A 473 -37.84 -10.85 8.32
N LEU A 474 -36.80 -10.41 9.04
CA LEU A 474 -35.85 -9.39 8.58
C LEU A 474 -34.99 -9.86 7.41
N ARG A 475 -34.70 -11.17 7.35
CA ARG A 475 -34.01 -11.81 6.23
C ARG A 475 -34.76 -11.63 4.92
N LYS A 476 -36.10 -11.66 4.92
CA LYS A 476 -36.90 -11.58 3.69
C LYS A 476 -36.89 -10.15 3.10
N GLU A 477 -37.07 -9.14 3.94
CA GLU A 477 -37.10 -7.74 3.51
C GLU A 477 -35.75 -7.28 2.93
N LEU A 478 -34.64 -7.58 3.61
CA LEU A 478 -33.31 -7.24 3.11
C LEU A 478 -33.00 -7.96 1.78
N MET A 479 -33.38 -9.24 1.68
CA MET A 479 -33.19 -10.01 0.45
C MET A 479 -34.05 -9.51 -0.70
N GLU A 480 -35.30 -9.12 -0.46
CA GLU A 480 -36.17 -8.57 -1.51
C GLU A 480 -35.66 -7.21 -2.01
N LYS A 481 -35.16 -6.36 -1.10
CA LYS A 481 -34.60 -5.04 -1.44
C LYS A 481 -33.32 -5.11 -2.29
N HIS A 482 -32.59 -6.22 -2.18
CA HIS A 482 -31.27 -6.39 -2.79
C HIS A 482 -31.14 -7.67 -3.64
N ALA A 483 -32.27 -8.28 -4.00
CA ALA A 483 -32.29 -9.46 -4.83
C ALA A 483 -31.73 -9.14 -6.21
N TYR A 484 -31.06 -10.12 -6.81
CA TYR A 484 -30.78 -10.04 -8.22
C TYR A 484 -32.10 -9.98 -9.00
N PRO A 485 -32.33 -8.98 -9.88
CA PRO A 485 -33.62 -8.80 -10.53
C PRO A 485 -34.02 -10.01 -11.38
N LYS A 486 -35.30 -10.37 -11.35
CA LYS A 486 -35.89 -11.40 -12.23
C LYS A 486 -36.30 -10.77 -13.56
N GLY A 487 -35.99 -11.41 -14.69
CA GLY A 487 -36.49 -11.04 -16.02
C GLY A 487 -35.46 -10.38 -16.96
N GLY A 488 -35.71 -10.50 -18.27
CA GLY A 488 -34.76 -10.22 -19.35
C GLY A 488 -34.46 -8.74 -19.65
N GLU A 489 -34.99 -7.78 -18.89
CA GLU A 489 -34.71 -6.35 -19.08
C GLU A 489 -34.03 -5.76 -17.84
N MET A 490 -32.72 -6.02 -17.71
CA MET A 490 -31.88 -5.31 -16.74
C MET A 490 -31.43 -3.99 -17.35
N SER A 491 -32.19 -2.92 -17.13
CA SER A 491 -31.79 -1.54 -17.45
C SER A 491 -31.99 -0.62 -16.24
N GLY A 492 -31.20 0.45 -16.16
CA GLY A 492 -31.17 1.41 -15.07
C GLY A 492 -30.26 1.01 -13.91
N VAL A 493 -30.38 1.74 -12.81
CA VAL A 493 -29.57 1.51 -11.59
C VAL A 493 -30.12 0.33 -10.80
N ARG A 494 -29.21 -0.54 -10.32
CA ARG A 494 -29.53 -1.68 -9.46
C ARG A 494 -28.55 -1.76 -8.30
N ARG A 495 -29.08 -2.07 -7.12
CA ARG A 495 -28.28 -2.28 -5.92
C ARG A 495 -28.02 -3.77 -5.73
N LEU A 496 -26.77 -4.17 -5.84
CA LEU A 496 -26.32 -5.55 -5.71
C LEU A 496 -25.58 -5.72 -4.39
N LEU A 497 -25.57 -6.92 -3.81
CA LEU A 497 -24.79 -7.19 -2.61
C LEU A 497 -23.52 -7.96 -2.92
N GLY A 498 -22.49 -7.69 -2.15
CA GLY A 498 -21.32 -8.55 -2.05
C GLY A 498 -20.86 -8.69 -0.62
N GLN A 499 -20.00 -9.66 -0.41
CA GLN A 499 -19.38 -9.99 0.85
C GLN A 499 -17.89 -9.69 0.77
N LEU A 500 -17.41 -8.98 1.77
CA LEU A 500 -16.00 -8.74 2.04
C LEU A 500 -15.64 -9.45 3.33
N VAL A 501 -14.69 -10.38 3.27
CA VAL A 501 -14.07 -10.97 4.47
C VAL A 501 -12.60 -10.57 4.50
N VAL A 502 -12.14 -10.12 5.66
CA VAL A 502 -10.73 -9.83 5.95
C VAL A 502 -10.42 -10.51 7.27
N ALA A 503 -9.50 -11.45 7.30
CA ALA A 503 -9.21 -12.19 8.52
C ALA A 503 -7.74 -12.58 8.58
N LYS A 504 -7.27 -12.89 9.79
CA LYS A 504 -6.00 -13.57 9.95
C LYS A 504 -6.09 -14.93 9.28
N ASN A 505 -5.04 -15.31 8.58
CA ASN A 505 -4.98 -16.58 7.88
C ASN A 505 -4.92 -17.72 8.92
N PRO A 506 -5.95 -18.60 9.01
CA PRO A 506 -5.99 -19.66 10.01
C PRO A 506 -4.98 -20.78 9.72
N PHE A 507 -4.37 -20.78 8.53
CA PHE A 507 -3.41 -21.80 8.11
C PHE A 507 -1.96 -21.37 8.29
N THR A 508 -1.69 -20.06 8.37
CA THR A 508 -0.32 -19.53 8.51
C THR A 508 -0.26 -18.30 9.40
N LYS A 509 0.55 -18.38 10.47
CA LYS A 509 0.71 -17.31 11.46
C LYS A 509 1.26 -16.03 10.82
N GLY A 510 0.60 -14.91 11.12
CA GLY A 510 1.03 -13.58 10.66
C GLY A 510 0.63 -13.25 9.23
N LYS A 511 -0.08 -14.15 8.53
CA LYS A 511 -0.63 -13.90 7.20
C LYS A 511 -2.10 -13.54 7.27
N TRP A 512 -2.63 -13.03 6.16
CA TRP A 512 -3.99 -12.54 6.04
C TRP A 512 -4.72 -13.20 4.86
N ILE A 513 -6.04 -13.33 5.00
CA ILE A 513 -6.96 -13.74 3.94
C ILE A 513 -7.95 -12.61 3.69
N VAL A 514 -8.10 -12.23 2.43
CA VAL A 514 -9.16 -11.34 1.95
C VAL A 514 -10.04 -12.13 0.99
N ILE A 515 -11.34 -12.11 1.17
CA ILE A 515 -12.31 -12.75 0.28
C ILE A 515 -13.24 -11.67 -0.26
N VAL A 516 -13.30 -11.57 -1.59
CA VAL A 516 -14.15 -10.63 -2.31
C VAL A 516 -15.16 -11.45 -3.12
N SER A 517 -16.43 -11.40 -2.73
CA SER A 517 -17.47 -12.26 -3.30
C SER A 517 -18.78 -11.51 -3.50
N GLY A 518 -19.09 -11.11 -4.73
CA GLY A 518 -20.40 -10.54 -5.10
C GLY A 518 -21.46 -11.61 -5.39
N ILE A 519 -22.76 -11.26 -5.27
CA ILE A 519 -23.85 -12.07 -5.87
C ILE A 519 -23.79 -12.05 -7.41
N SER A 520 -23.02 -11.11 -7.95
CA SER A 520 -22.74 -10.92 -9.36
C SER A 520 -21.32 -10.37 -9.56
N GLY A 521 -20.76 -10.57 -10.75
CA GLY A 521 -19.44 -10.05 -11.12
C GLY A 521 -19.27 -8.53 -10.89
N PRO A 522 -20.22 -7.66 -11.30
CA PRO A 522 -20.12 -6.23 -11.01
C PRO A 522 -20.05 -5.88 -9.53
N ALA A 523 -20.73 -6.64 -8.65
CA ALA A 523 -20.63 -6.43 -7.21
C ALA A 523 -19.25 -6.83 -6.67
N THR A 524 -18.67 -7.93 -7.18
CA THR A 524 -17.29 -8.34 -6.88
C THR A 524 -16.29 -7.24 -7.26
N LEU A 525 -16.41 -6.69 -8.47
CA LEU A 525 -15.55 -5.60 -8.93
C LEU A 525 -15.76 -4.32 -8.11
N GLY A 526 -17.02 -3.99 -7.77
CA GLY A 526 -17.34 -2.82 -6.93
C GLY A 526 -16.66 -2.86 -5.56
N ILE A 527 -16.59 -4.04 -4.93
CA ILE A 527 -15.82 -4.19 -3.69
C ILE A 527 -14.33 -3.98 -3.93
N ALA A 528 -13.75 -4.58 -4.97
CA ALA A 528 -12.34 -4.36 -5.28
C ALA A 528 -12.02 -2.88 -5.52
N GLN A 529 -12.83 -2.21 -6.33
CA GLN A 529 -12.72 -0.78 -6.60
C GLN A 529 -12.85 0.09 -5.34
N MET A 530 -13.75 -0.27 -4.42
CA MET A 530 -13.82 0.36 -3.10
C MET A 530 -12.52 0.17 -2.31
N LEU A 531 -11.89 -1.01 -2.37
CA LEU A 531 -10.65 -1.30 -1.65
C LEU A 531 -9.40 -0.67 -2.29
N THR A 532 -9.41 -0.44 -3.60
CA THR A 532 -8.24 0.05 -4.36
C THR A 532 -8.34 1.53 -4.72
N GLY A 533 -9.53 2.14 -4.60
CA GLY A 533 -9.76 3.54 -5.01
C GLY A 533 -10.06 3.71 -6.49
N CYS A 534 -10.67 2.73 -7.16
CA CYS A 534 -11.04 2.76 -8.59
C CYS A 534 -9.87 3.06 -9.56
N MET A 535 -8.92 2.14 -9.69
CA MET A 535 -7.83 2.22 -10.65
C MET A 535 -8.35 2.29 -12.11
N TYR A 536 -9.34 1.46 -12.47
CA TYR A 536 -9.96 1.48 -13.80
C TYR A 536 -11.21 2.36 -13.87
N LYS A 537 -11.02 3.63 -14.23
CA LYS A 537 -12.11 4.63 -14.30
C LYS A 537 -13.13 4.34 -15.40
N GLU A 538 -12.77 3.57 -16.42
CA GLU A 538 -13.68 3.14 -17.49
C GLU A 538 -14.89 2.34 -16.99
N PHE A 539 -14.81 1.71 -15.82
CA PHE A 539 -15.94 0.98 -15.21
C PHE A 539 -16.74 1.83 -14.23
N THR A 540 -16.43 3.13 -14.13
CA THR A 540 -17.12 4.09 -13.26
C THR A 540 -17.93 5.10 -14.08
N ILE A 541 -18.92 5.74 -13.45
CA ILE A 541 -19.77 6.75 -14.11
C ILE A 541 -19.02 8.05 -14.46
N ASN A 542 -17.80 8.24 -13.96
CA ASN A 542 -17.03 9.46 -14.19
C ASN A 542 -16.67 9.67 -15.67
N ASN A 543 -16.66 8.59 -16.46
CA ASN A 543 -16.33 8.60 -17.89
C ASN A 543 -17.55 8.51 -18.83
N LEU A 544 -18.76 8.82 -18.36
CA LEU A 544 -19.92 8.91 -19.26
C LEU A 544 -19.73 10.05 -20.28
N GLY A 545 -19.70 9.70 -21.57
CA GLY A 545 -19.51 10.63 -22.68
C GLY A 545 -20.50 11.81 -22.66
N LYS A 546 -20.18 12.89 -23.38
CA LYS A 546 -20.99 14.13 -23.41
C LYS A 546 -22.42 13.99 -23.98
N GLY A 547 -22.86 12.80 -24.40
CA GLY A 547 -24.19 12.57 -24.99
C GLY A 547 -25.20 11.85 -24.08
N ASP A 548 -24.85 11.56 -22.83
CA ASP A 548 -25.60 10.61 -21.99
C ASP A 548 -26.47 11.29 -20.91
N ASP A 549 -27.09 12.42 -21.23
CA ASP A 549 -27.81 13.25 -20.24
C ASP A 549 -29.04 12.52 -19.64
N ALA A 550 -29.69 11.64 -20.41
CA ALA A 550 -30.77 10.78 -19.89
C ALA A 550 -30.25 9.74 -18.88
N VAL A 551 -29.04 9.20 -19.12
CA VAL A 551 -28.36 8.28 -18.21
C VAL A 551 -27.89 9.01 -16.96
N ARG A 552 -27.36 10.23 -17.09
CA ARG A 552 -26.99 11.08 -15.96
C ARG A 552 -28.16 11.33 -15.03
N ASN A 553 -29.33 11.72 -15.54
CA ASN A 553 -30.51 11.97 -14.72
C ASN A 553 -30.97 10.73 -13.93
N GLN A 554 -30.81 9.53 -14.48
CA GLN A 554 -31.14 8.27 -13.77
C GLN A 554 -30.11 7.91 -12.68
N ILE A 555 -28.90 8.45 -12.78
CA ILE A 555 -27.77 8.17 -11.89
C ILE A 555 -27.62 9.26 -10.81
N GLU A 556 -28.10 10.48 -11.07
CA GLU A 556 -28.01 11.63 -10.17
C GLU A 556 -28.67 11.39 -8.82
N GLU A 557 -29.83 10.73 -8.75
CA GLU A 557 -30.50 10.45 -7.46
C GLU A 557 -29.66 9.51 -6.57
N PRO A 558 -29.21 8.32 -7.02
CA PRO A 558 -28.28 7.48 -6.25
C PRO A 558 -26.99 8.21 -5.85
N VAL A 559 -26.37 8.95 -6.77
CA VAL A 559 -25.15 9.73 -6.49
C VAL A 559 -25.42 10.81 -5.44
N SER A 560 -26.60 11.46 -5.49
CA SER A 560 -27.00 12.45 -4.50
C SER A 560 -27.17 11.84 -3.11
N ARG A 561 -27.66 10.59 -3.01
CA ARG A 561 -27.74 9.86 -1.73
C ARG A 561 -26.35 9.65 -1.11
N TYR A 562 -25.38 9.25 -1.93
CA TYR A 562 -23.98 9.15 -1.48
C TYR A 562 -23.40 10.51 -1.09
N SER A 563 -23.77 11.56 -1.81
CA SER A 563 -23.41 12.93 -1.46
C SER A 563 -23.92 13.32 -0.06
N THR A 564 -25.13 12.91 0.30
CA THR A 564 -25.71 13.18 1.62
C THR A 564 -25.07 12.36 2.73
N ILE A 565 -24.82 11.06 2.51
CA ILE A 565 -24.14 10.20 3.51
C ILE A 565 -22.72 10.73 3.80
N VAL A 566 -22.00 11.14 2.76
CA VAL A 566 -20.69 11.79 2.91
C VAL A 566 -20.85 13.16 3.58
N ARG A 567 -21.89 13.95 3.31
CA ARG A 567 -22.11 15.22 4.04
C ARG A 567 -22.36 15.03 5.53
N GLU A 568 -23.11 14.00 5.91
CA GLU A 568 -23.57 13.80 7.29
C GLU A 568 -22.54 13.04 8.14
N GLY A 569 -21.77 12.13 7.55
CA GLY A 569 -20.79 11.29 8.24
C GLY A 569 -19.34 11.50 7.83
N SER A 570 -19.07 12.17 6.70
CA SER A 570 -17.71 12.42 6.23
C SER A 570 -17.29 13.86 6.51
N PRO A 571 -16.03 14.06 6.89
CA PRO A 571 -15.48 15.38 6.92
C PRO A 571 -15.44 16.12 5.58
N LEU A 572 -15.65 15.48 4.42
CA LEU A 572 -15.41 15.96 3.05
C LEU A 572 -16.52 16.84 2.44
N PRO A 573 -16.33 18.16 2.23
CA PRO A 573 -17.14 18.97 1.32
C PRO A 573 -17.19 18.43 -0.09
N LEU A 574 -18.40 18.44 -0.61
CA LEU A 574 -18.66 18.30 -2.03
C LEU A 574 -18.30 19.59 -2.75
N THR A 575 -17.61 19.46 -3.88
CA THR A 575 -17.51 20.54 -4.85
C THR A 575 -18.89 20.90 -5.41
N ASP A 576 -19.08 22.16 -5.83
CA ASP A 576 -20.34 22.72 -6.38
C ASP A 576 -20.94 21.97 -7.60
N VAL A 577 -20.27 20.93 -8.09
CA VAL A 577 -20.73 20.08 -9.19
C VAL A 577 -20.96 18.63 -8.72
N GLY A 578 -21.74 18.42 -7.65
CA GLY A 578 -22.51 17.20 -7.39
C GLY A 578 -21.84 15.82 -7.47
N ARG A 579 -20.50 15.72 -7.56
CA ARG A 579 -19.77 14.46 -7.75
C ARG A 579 -18.72 14.32 -6.66
N ILE A 580 -18.86 13.28 -5.85
CA ILE A 580 -17.79 12.83 -4.96
C ILE A 580 -16.78 12.08 -5.83
N PRO A 581 -15.49 12.43 -5.81
CA PRO A 581 -14.46 11.56 -6.39
C PRO A 581 -14.57 10.15 -5.78
N TYR A 582 -14.60 9.09 -6.59
CA TYR A 582 -14.73 7.72 -6.07
C TYR A 582 -13.63 7.39 -5.06
N GLU A 583 -12.45 7.98 -5.23
CA GLU A 583 -11.33 7.89 -4.30
C GLU A 583 -11.75 8.36 -2.88
N ALA A 584 -12.48 9.46 -2.78
CA ALA A 584 -12.99 10.00 -1.51
C ALA A 584 -14.11 9.11 -0.90
N LEU A 585 -15.00 8.57 -1.74
CA LEU A 585 -16.02 7.61 -1.29
C LEU A 585 -15.39 6.31 -0.78
N SER A 586 -14.36 5.81 -1.49
CA SER A 586 -13.54 4.66 -1.10
C SER A 586 -12.88 4.89 0.27
N GLU A 587 -12.23 6.03 0.49
CA GLU A 587 -11.59 6.36 1.76
C GLU A 587 -12.56 6.40 2.94
N HIS A 588 -13.74 7.02 2.74
CA HIS A 588 -14.77 7.05 3.76
C HIS A 588 -15.24 5.63 4.12
N MET A 589 -15.41 4.78 3.11
CA MET A 589 -15.86 3.40 3.30
C MET A 589 -14.81 2.54 4.00
N LEU A 590 -13.54 2.72 3.67
CA LEU A 590 -12.43 2.09 4.36
C LEU A 590 -12.32 2.54 5.81
N THR A 591 -12.65 3.80 6.13
CA THR A 591 -12.74 4.27 7.52
C THR A 591 -13.73 3.40 8.33
N ASN A 592 -14.90 3.09 7.77
CA ASN A 592 -15.89 2.26 8.44
C ASN A 592 -15.39 0.81 8.60
N ILE A 593 -14.76 0.25 7.57
CA ILE A 593 -14.16 -1.10 7.62
C ILE A 593 -13.08 -1.19 8.69
N LEU A 594 -12.19 -0.19 8.78
CA LEU A 594 -11.13 -0.16 9.79
C LEU A 594 -11.70 -0.04 11.20
N LYS A 595 -12.71 0.81 11.41
CA LYS A 595 -13.41 0.88 12.70
C LYS A 595 -14.05 -0.45 13.08
N THR A 596 -14.69 -1.13 12.13
CA THR A 596 -15.21 -2.49 12.35
C THR A 596 -14.09 -3.46 12.71
N ALA A 597 -12.96 -3.42 11.99
CA ALA A 597 -11.79 -4.25 12.24
C ALA A 597 -11.21 -4.01 13.65
N GLU A 598 -11.10 -2.76 14.10
CA GLU A 598 -10.63 -2.42 15.44
C GLU A 598 -11.51 -3.04 16.53
N LEU A 599 -12.83 -3.01 16.36
CA LEU A 599 -13.78 -3.61 17.30
C LEU A 599 -13.73 -5.14 17.32
N SER A 600 -13.26 -5.77 16.24
CA SER A 600 -13.22 -7.22 16.03
C SER A 600 -11.81 -7.83 16.06
N GLN A 601 -10.83 -7.12 16.63
CA GLN A 601 -9.44 -7.58 16.74
C GLN A 601 -8.74 -7.85 15.38
N GLY A 602 -9.16 -7.11 14.35
CA GLY A 602 -8.61 -7.11 13.01
C GLY A 602 -9.44 -7.87 11.97
N GLU A 603 -10.55 -8.52 12.35
CA GLU A 603 -11.31 -9.39 11.44
C GLU A 603 -12.62 -8.76 10.97
N VAL A 604 -12.81 -8.64 9.66
CA VAL A 604 -14.03 -8.06 9.07
C VAL A 604 -14.78 -9.15 8.32
N ASN A 605 -16.09 -9.24 8.55
CA ASN A 605 -17.03 -9.92 7.66
C ASN A 605 -18.18 -8.94 7.41
N ALA A 606 -18.22 -8.35 6.22
CA ALA A 606 -19.09 -7.23 5.89
C ALA A 606 -19.94 -7.52 4.65
N LEU A 607 -21.18 -7.04 4.68
CA LEU A 607 -22.01 -6.92 3.48
C LEU A 607 -21.86 -5.52 2.89
N ILE A 608 -21.51 -5.49 1.61
CA ILE A 608 -21.33 -4.27 0.83
C ILE A 608 -22.43 -4.23 -0.22
N ALA A 609 -23.27 -3.20 -0.17
CA ALA A 609 -24.15 -2.88 -1.29
C ALA A 609 -23.35 -2.13 -2.35
N VAL A 610 -23.52 -2.49 -3.61
CA VAL A 610 -22.87 -1.90 -4.78
C VAL A 610 -23.97 -1.48 -5.75
N ASP A 611 -24.07 -0.19 -6.00
CA ASP A 611 -24.97 0.36 -7.01
C ASP A 611 -24.32 0.24 -8.39
N VAL A 612 -25.00 -0.43 -9.32
CA VAL A 612 -24.52 -0.76 -10.65
C VAL A 612 -25.52 -0.26 -11.68
N TYR A 613 -25.03 0.48 -12.66
CA TYR A 613 -25.79 0.94 -13.81
C TYR A 613 -25.80 -0.14 -14.88
N TYR A 614 -27.00 -0.46 -15.36
CA TYR A 614 -27.21 -1.29 -16.53
C TYR A 614 -27.76 -0.42 -17.67
N PRO A 615 -27.05 -0.30 -18.80
CA PRO A 615 -27.55 0.49 -19.92
C PRO A 615 -28.84 -0.09 -20.51
N PRO A 616 -29.73 0.73 -21.11
CA PRO A 616 -30.91 0.24 -21.84
C PRO A 616 -30.49 -0.65 -23.01
N LYS A 617 -31.28 -1.68 -23.31
CA LYS A 617 -31.07 -2.53 -24.49
C LYS A 617 -31.40 -1.76 -25.77
N SER A 618 -30.44 -1.05 -26.34
CA SER A 618 -30.47 -0.59 -27.73
C SER A 618 -29.82 -1.66 -28.62
N ASP A 619 -30.64 -2.55 -29.17
CA ASP A 619 -30.26 -3.65 -30.08
C ASP A 619 -29.40 -4.79 -29.50
N SER A 620 -29.59 -5.97 -30.11
CA SER A 620 -29.20 -7.32 -29.63
C SER A 620 -27.70 -7.63 -29.48
N THR A 621 -26.81 -6.64 -29.45
CA THR A 621 -25.35 -6.84 -29.60
C THR A 621 -24.50 -6.48 -28.37
N TYR A 622 -25.09 -6.15 -27.23
CA TYR A 622 -24.29 -5.75 -26.07
C TYR A 622 -23.33 -6.85 -25.58
N SER A 623 -22.04 -6.50 -25.52
CA SER A 623 -21.09 -7.20 -24.66
C SER A 623 -21.42 -6.86 -23.20
N ASN A 624 -21.05 -7.72 -22.26
CA ASN A 624 -21.26 -7.47 -20.83
C ASN A 624 -20.48 -6.23 -20.30
N ASP A 625 -19.74 -5.52 -21.14
CA ASP A 625 -18.67 -4.58 -20.77
C ASP A 625 -19.14 -3.16 -20.41
N GLU A 626 -20.41 -2.85 -20.66
CA GLU A 626 -20.91 -1.48 -20.50
C GLU A 626 -21.51 -1.16 -19.14
N ARG A 627 -21.62 -2.15 -18.26
CA ARG A 627 -22.09 -1.95 -16.89
C ARG A 627 -21.11 -1.04 -16.15
N LYS A 628 -21.63 -0.07 -15.40
CA LYS A 628 -20.82 0.88 -14.62
C LYS A 628 -21.12 0.74 -13.13
N ILE A 629 -20.09 0.73 -12.30
CA ILE A 629 -20.24 0.87 -10.85
C ILE A 629 -20.49 2.35 -10.56
N ILE A 630 -21.56 2.60 -9.81
CA ILE A 630 -22.09 3.93 -9.49
C ILE A 630 -21.75 4.30 -8.06
N GLY A 631 -21.70 3.34 -7.16
CA GLY A 631 -21.37 3.59 -5.76
C GLY A 631 -21.42 2.32 -4.95
N TRP A 632 -21.14 2.46 -3.66
CA TRP A 632 -21.19 1.37 -2.71
C TRP A 632 -21.48 1.89 -1.30
N GLU A 633 -22.13 1.07 -0.49
CA GLU A 633 -22.62 1.40 0.84
C GLU A 633 -22.41 0.21 1.78
N PHE A 634 -22.08 0.48 3.05
CA PHE A 634 -22.06 -0.55 4.07
C PHE A 634 -23.50 -0.89 4.42
N VAL A 635 -23.86 -2.17 4.41
CA VAL A 635 -25.18 -2.56 4.89
C VAL A 635 -25.08 -2.66 6.41
N ASP A 636 -25.46 -1.58 7.09
CA ASP A 636 -25.60 -1.63 8.54
C ASP A 636 -26.79 -2.53 8.88
N ILE A 637 -26.49 -3.69 9.46
CA ILE A 637 -27.51 -4.62 9.94
C ILE A 637 -27.66 -4.59 11.46
N THR A 638 -27.09 -3.60 12.14
CA THR A 638 -27.15 -3.45 13.60
C THR A 638 -28.60 -3.38 14.09
N ASP A 639 -29.42 -2.57 13.40
CA ASP A 639 -30.86 -2.48 13.66
C ASP A 639 -31.57 -3.82 13.42
N PHE A 640 -31.04 -4.63 12.49
CA PHE A 640 -31.61 -5.92 12.12
C PHE A 640 -31.31 -7.03 13.13
N LEU A 641 -30.21 -6.93 13.87
CA LEU A 641 -29.84 -7.87 14.93
C LEU A 641 -30.37 -7.46 16.31
N GLY A 642 -31.02 -6.29 16.42
CA GLY A 642 -31.60 -5.79 17.67
C GLY A 642 -30.57 -5.49 18.77
N LYS A 643 -29.27 -5.39 18.43
CA LYS A 643 -28.19 -5.03 19.35
C LYS A 643 -27.09 -4.25 18.62
N PRO A 644 -26.49 -3.21 19.25
CA PRO A 644 -25.30 -2.53 18.74
C PRO A 644 -24.19 -3.56 18.53
N TRP A 645 -23.74 -3.74 17.29
CA TRP A 645 -22.70 -4.70 16.93
C TRP A 645 -21.34 -4.14 17.37
N ALA A 646 -21.04 -4.28 18.67
CA ALA A 646 -19.79 -3.90 19.31
C ALA A 646 -19.58 -4.66 20.63
N ASN A 647 -19.83 -5.98 20.66
CA ASN A 647 -19.34 -6.82 21.76
C ASN A 647 -18.26 -7.78 21.24
N PRO A 648 -16.97 -7.54 21.54
CA PRO A 648 -15.86 -8.41 21.18
C PRO A 648 -16.01 -9.86 21.70
N ASN A 649 -16.95 -10.13 22.60
CA ASN A 649 -17.28 -11.49 23.06
C ASN A 649 -18.24 -12.24 22.13
N ASP A 650 -18.82 -11.59 21.12
CA ASP A 650 -19.77 -12.21 20.22
C ASP A 650 -19.14 -12.75 18.93
N LEU A 651 -18.00 -12.23 18.47
CA LEU A 651 -17.18 -12.90 17.45
C LEU A 651 -16.31 -13.92 18.16
N GLY A 652 -16.53 -15.21 17.89
CA GLY A 652 -15.92 -16.34 18.58
C GLY A 652 -14.39 -16.40 18.47
N CYS A 653 -13.70 -15.57 19.25
CA CYS A 653 -12.29 -15.70 19.54
C CYS A 653 -12.05 -17.04 20.25
N ARG A 654 -11.67 -18.07 19.50
CA ARG A 654 -10.90 -19.19 20.07
C ARG A 654 -9.44 -18.74 20.10
N PHE A 655 -9.01 -18.20 21.24
CA PHE A 655 -7.62 -18.34 21.64
C PHE A 655 -7.55 -19.46 22.68
N GLY A 656 -6.61 -20.36 22.43
CA GLY A 656 -6.48 -21.63 23.13
C GLY A 656 -6.33 -21.49 24.63
N ASP A 657 -6.73 -22.55 25.31
CA ASP A 657 -6.31 -22.89 26.65
C ASP A 657 -4.78 -22.90 26.71
N ASN A 658 -4.18 -21.78 27.11
CA ASN A 658 -2.93 -21.79 27.84
C ASN A 658 -3.25 -21.32 29.25
N GLU A 659 -3.43 -22.32 30.12
CA GLU A 659 -3.10 -22.28 31.55
C GLU A 659 -3.45 -20.99 32.30
N ILE A 660 -4.71 -20.93 32.74
CA ILE A 660 -5.01 -20.36 34.05
C ILE A 660 -4.35 -21.26 35.10
N GLN A 661 -3.10 -20.93 35.45
CA GLN A 661 -2.47 -21.46 36.65
C GLN A 661 -1.55 -20.40 37.24
N GLU A 662 -2.16 -19.37 37.84
CA GLU A 662 -1.67 -18.70 39.06
C GLU A 662 -2.66 -17.61 39.50
N LYS A 663 -2.84 -17.47 40.81
CA LYS A 663 -3.77 -16.56 41.55
C LYS A 663 -5.22 -17.02 41.78
N ARG A 664 -5.42 -18.33 41.95
CA ARG A 664 -6.32 -18.82 43.01
C ARG A 664 -5.46 -19.22 44.22
N ASP A 665 -4.87 -18.23 44.89
CA ASP A 665 -4.13 -18.41 46.17
C ASP A 665 -4.21 -17.13 47.02
N SER A 666 -5.42 -16.60 47.23
CA SER A 666 -5.66 -15.58 48.26
C SER A 666 -6.82 -15.91 49.21
N ASP A 667 -7.58 -16.97 48.98
CA ASP A 667 -8.77 -17.31 49.79
C ASP A 667 -8.61 -18.60 50.62
N ARG A 668 -7.39 -19.07 50.84
CA ARG A 668 -7.08 -20.15 51.80
C ARG A 668 -5.86 -19.83 52.63
N LEU A 669 -6.00 -18.86 53.53
CA LEU A 669 -5.13 -18.70 54.72
C LEU A 669 -5.86 -17.88 55.80
N VAL A 670 -6.91 -18.49 56.36
CA VAL A 670 -7.23 -18.36 57.80
C VAL A 670 -7.53 -19.77 58.30
N GLN A 671 -6.46 -20.52 58.57
CA GLN A 671 -6.34 -21.53 59.61
C GLN A 671 -4.86 -21.87 59.82
#